data_AF-A0A2S5N3T4-F1
#
_entry.id   AF-A0A2S5N3T4-F1
#
_cell.length_a   1.000
_cell.length_b   1.000
_cell.length_c   1.000
_cell.angle_alpha   90.00
_cell.angle_beta   90.00
_cell.angle_gamma   90.00
#
_symmetry.space_group_name_H-M   'P 1'
#
loop_
_entity.id
_entity.type
_entity.pdbx_description
1 polymer ?
#
loop_
_entity_poly.entity_id
_entity_poly.type
_entity_poly.pdbx_seq_one_letter_code
_entity_poly.pdbx_strand_id
1 'polypeptide(L)'
;MKAIEGAVQVAGAPTLQPAANTTSRANTDDPAGGALNPRPHNSSRDRRTFSRLGVAFRVVVIALGLAFAVPGFAQMSRGGHESHHPGKGQKDSGAAQPARPGATGGDMGEMMREMGAPRPKELYPSLMALPSKLSPEQRREVQDQAHERMAAGMELLSAGMEALSKSAARDDFPVIEEATARVRQGLTQFESGLAAHRALVDGKVPQSLALEWFKREMNLAAPEETPHGLFGLSWFHYGIMFILLAFASTMSWLSVQRMKRAEALLRHLTSGKQIVSAMPATSPQTMVAGAPATAVARIDTPVSATTPYEVVAPTTLPAGRWSGKLRVAQIFQEAADVRTFRLMHPVEGDLPFTFAPGQFLTISVMAEGKEAKRSYSISSSPCCRNWCEITVKHAPGGAVSGFLHQKVKAGDLIGVSGPYGKFSFRGTEAASIVLIAGGVGITPLMSALRYLTDQGWAGEIFLIYACATREDIIFREELEYLVRRHPNLHVTVVLNKETSAEWTGPRGYITKDLLRQSVPNLMARRVHLCGPPPMMEALKSILAEIGVPSDQVKTETFLGAAAAPSPPPAGAPISSPPTTATATALCSFVRSGKTAPLSPDKTVLEASEDVGVNIDYSCRQGYCGVCKTKLLSGEVSMAVEDGLTPEDKASRMILACQAKSKKDVAVEA
;
A
#
# COMPACT_ATOMS: atom_id res chain seq x y z
N MET A 1 16.59 -65.20 -46.75
CA MET A 1 17.06 -66.58 -46.50
C MET A 1 16.79 -66.92 -45.04
N LYS A 2 16.48 -68.20 -44.73
CA LYS A 2 16.32 -68.84 -43.40
C LYS A 2 15.89 -67.98 -42.19
N ALA A 3 14.70 -68.27 -41.66
CA ALA A 3 14.36 -68.03 -40.26
C ALA A 3 14.95 -69.13 -39.34
N ILE A 4 14.84 -68.94 -38.02
CA ILE A 4 14.66 -69.99 -37.00
C ILE A 4 14.01 -69.33 -35.77
N GLU A 5 13.14 -70.07 -35.08
CA GLU A 5 12.38 -69.62 -33.91
C GLU A 5 13.06 -70.02 -32.59
N GLY A 6 12.61 -69.46 -31.47
CA GLY A 6 13.01 -69.91 -30.13
C GLY A 6 12.32 -69.13 -29.02
N ALA A 7 11.38 -69.75 -28.31
CA ALA A 7 10.62 -69.16 -27.20
C ALA A 7 10.54 -70.11 -26.00
N VAL A 8 10.83 -69.59 -24.80
CA VAL A 8 10.59 -70.23 -23.48
C VAL A 8 10.13 -69.16 -22.48
N GLN A 9 9.46 -69.58 -21.40
CA GLN A 9 8.53 -68.79 -20.60
C GLN A 9 9.04 -68.27 -19.23
N VAL A 10 8.40 -67.18 -18.77
CA VAL A 10 7.95 -66.90 -17.38
C VAL A 10 8.97 -66.89 -16.22
N ALA A 11 9.29 -65.69 -15.75
CA ALA A 11 9.25 -65.20 -14.36
C ALA A 11 9.64 -63.70 -14.38
N GLY A 12 9.27 -62.79 -13.48
CA GLY A 12 8.49 -62.87 -12.24
C GLY A 12 8.93 -61.70 -11.34
N ALA A 13 8.12 -60.63 -11.23
CA ALA A 13 8.57 -59.36 -10.65
C ALA A 13 8.50 -59.31 -9.11
N PRO A 14 9.46 -58.65 -8.42
CA PRO A 14 9.34 -58.29 -7.01
C PRO A 14 9.07 -56.78 -6.79
N THR A 15 8.04 -56.49 -6.00
CA THR A 15 7.70 -55.13 -5.52
C THR A 15 8.66 -54.67 -4.41
N LEU A 16 9.01 -53.38 -4.37
CA LEU A 16 9.83 -52.78 -3.30
C LEU A 16 8.98 -51.89 -2.37
N GLN A 17 8.76 -52.36 -1.14
CA GLN A 17 8.36 -51.54 0.02
C GLN A 17 8.91 -52.17 1.34
N PRO A 18 8.90 -51.45 2.48
CA PRO A 18 10.06 -51.44 3.38
C PRO A 18 10.07 -52.50 4.48
N ALA A 19 11.27 -52.94 4.86
CA ALA A 19 11.50 -53.75 6.05
C ALA A 19 11.66 -52.87 7.30
N ALA A 20 10.66 -52.90 8.18
CA ALA A 20 10.86 -52.56 9.59
C ALA A 20 11.60 -53.71 10.30
N ASN A 21 12.41 -53.41 11.32
CA ASN A 21 13.20 -54.42 12.03
C ASN A 21 12.91 -54.39 13.53
N THR A 22 12.21 -55.40 14.05
CA THR A 22 11.84 -55.51 15.47
C THR A 22 11.78 -56.97 15.94
N THR A 23 12.63 -57.30 16.92
CA THR A 23 12.49 -58.44 17.84
C THR A 23 12.89 -57.94 19.23
N SER A 24 12.01 -57.92 20.24
CA SER A 24 11.61 -59.06 21.10
C SER A 24 12.77 -59.50 22.01
N ARG A 25 12.65 -59.64 23.34
CA ARG A 25 11.53 -59.54 24.34
C ARG A 25 12.19 -59.40 25.75
N ALA A 26 11.56 -59.03 26.87
CA ALA A 26 10.24 -58.50 27.27
C ALA A 26 10.47 -57.63 28.54
N ASN A 27 9.71 -57.49 29.66
CA ASN A 27 8.39 -57.80 30.27
C ASN A 27 8.36 -56.91 31.58
N THR A 28 7.31 -56.49 32.30
CA THR A 28 5.82 -56.53 32.20
C THR A 28 5.25 -55.47 33.18
N ASP A 29 3.94 -55.18 33.07
CA ASP A 29 2.97 -54.75 34.10
C ASP A 29 3.21 -53.52 35.03
N ASP A 30 2.35 -52.52 34.84
CA ASP A 30 1.87 -51.50 35.80
C ASP A 30 0.84 -52.15 36.79
N PRO A 31 0.26 -51.51 37.85
CA PRO A 31 0.02 -50.06 38.02
C PRO A 31 0.27 -49.44 39.41
N ALA A 32 0.07 -48.12 39.44
CA ALA A 32 0.14 -47.18 40.57
C ALA A 32 -0.56 -47.56 41.90
N GLY A 33 -0.05 -47.03 43.03
CA GLY A 33 -0.83 -46.89 44.26
C GLY A 33 -0.09 -46.36 45.50
N GLY A 34 -0.72 -45.42 46.21
CA GLY A 34 -0.58 -45.24 47.66
C GLY A 34 0.57 -44.36 48.19
N ALA A 35 0.26 -43.54 49.20
CA ALA A 35 1.22 -42.80 50.00
C ALA A 35 1.14 -43.24 51.48
N LEU A 36 2.25 -43.18 52.22
CA LEU A 36 2.30 -42.92 53.67
C LEU A 36 3.75 -42.70 54.16
N ASN A 37 3.91 -42.14 55.36
CA ASN A 37 5.18 -41.67 55.95
C ASN A 37 5.17 -42.00 57.46
N PRO A 38 6.29 -42.48 58.04
CA PRO A 38 6.80 -41.81 59.24
C PRO A 38 8.34 -41.77 59.39
N ARG A 39 8.88 -40.56 59.69
CA ARG A 39 9.56 -40.11 60.96
C ARG A 39 10.54 -41.06 61.71
N PRO A 40 11.46 -40.60 62.61
CA PRO A 40 11.35 -39.38 63.46
C PRO A 40 12.66 -38.58 63.83
N HIS A 41 12.48 -37.50 64.61
CA HIS A 41 13.46 -36.77 65.46
C HIS A 41 14.66 -36.07 64.77
N ASN A 42 15.21 -34.93 65.23
CA ASN A 42 14.94 -34.05 66.39
C ASN A 42 15.49 -32.62 66.11
N SER A 43 15.29 -31.55 66.90
CA SER A 43 14.53 -31.36 68.15
C SER A 43 13.81 -29.98 68.22
N SER A 44 14.43 -28.92 68.75
CA SER A 44 13.74 -27.68 69.16
C SER A 44 14.64 -26.45 69.42
N ARG A 45 14.18 -25.25 69.05
CA ARG A 45 14.31 -24.03 69.89
C ARG A 45 13.33 -22.90 69.54
N ASP A 46 12.80 -22.29 70.61
CA ASP A 46 12.28 -20.92 70.76
C ASP A 46 11.25 -20.32 69.77
N ARG A 47 9.97 -20.44 70.16
CA ARG A 47 8.89 -19.51 69.77
C ARG A 47 9.10 -18.15 70.46
N ARG A 48 9.20 -17.02 69.72
CA ARG A 48 8.88 -15.66 70.27
C ARG A 48 8.79 -14.46 69.29
N THR A 49 8.14 -14.56 68.12
CA THR A 49 7.91 -13.36 67.24
C THR A 49 6.73 -13.48 66.24
N PHE A 50 5.49 -13.59 66.72
CA PHE A 50 4.30 -13.51 65.84
C PHE A 50 3.16 -12.69 66.47
N SER A 51 3.20 -11.35 66.33
CA SER A 51 2.06 -10.46 66.61
C SER A 51 2.19 -9.02 66.03
N ARG A 52 2.99 -8.80 64.96
CA ARG A 52 3.25 -7.44 64.41
C ARG A 52 3.34 -7.33 62.88
N LEU A 53 2.62 -8.18 62.12
CA LEU A 53 2.61 -8.11 60.65
C LEU A 53 1.21 -8.05 59.99
N GLY A 54 0.14 -7.84 60.77
CA GLY A 54 -1.24 -7.76 60.25
C GLY A 54 -1.77 -6.34 59.98
N VAL A 55 -1.05 -5.28 60.38
CA VAL A 55 -1.58 -3.90 60.40
C VAL A 55 -1.05 -3.03 59.25
N ALA A 56 0.21 -3.22 58.84
CA ALA A 56 0.87 -2.37 57.85
C ALA A 56 0.21 -2.39 56.45
N PHE A 57 -0.43 -3.49 56.07
CA PHE A 57 -0.99 -3.67 54.72
C PHE A 57 -2.30 -2.89 54.46
N ARG A 58 -2.94 -2.33 55.49
CA ARG A 58 -4.20 -1.55 55.35
C ARG A 58 -4.01 -0.04 55.20
N VAL A 59 -2.80 0.50 55.38
CA VAL A 59 -2.57 1.96 55.38
C VAL A 59 -2.25 2.51 53.98
N VAL A 60 -1.50 1.77 53.17
CA VAL A 60 -1.01 2.26 51.85
C VAL A 60 -2.14 2.43 50.83
N VAL A 61 -3.18 1.58 50.87
CA VAL A 61 -4.31 1.60 49.92
C VAL A 61 -5.19 2.85 50.06
N ILE A 62 -5.19 3.50 51.23
CA ILE A 62 -6.00 4.70 51.49
C ILE A 62 -5.28 5.99 51.00
N ALA A 63 -3.95 5.97 50.88
CA ALA A 63 -3.14 7.16 50.59
C ALA A 63 -3.16 7.63 49.12
N LEU A 64 -3.62 6.82 48.16
CA LEU A 64 -3.69 7.19 46.74
C LEU A 64 -5.11 7.57 46.25
N GLY A 65 -6.13 7.51 47.10
CA GLY A 65 -7.52 7.80 46.74
C GLY A 65 -7.96 9.26 46.90
N LEU A 66 -7.04 10.17 47.24
CA LEU A 66 -7.37 11.49 47.81
C LEU A 66 -6.68 12.68 47.12
N ALA A 67 -6.43 12.57 45.80
CA ALA A 67 -5.67 13.55 45.03
C ALA A 67 -6.35 14.09 43.75
N PHE A 68 -7.68 13.92 43.59
CA PHE A 68 -8.48 14.64 42.56
C PHE A 68 -9.92 14.88 43.03
N ALA A 69 -10.12 15.89 43.89
CA ALA A 69 -11.46 16.33 44.31
C ALA A 69 -11.48 17.82 44.69
N VAL A 70 -11.71 18.70 43.72
CA VAL A 70 -12.03 20.13 43.96
C VAL A 70 -13.16 20.55 43.01
N PRO A 71 -14.40 20.78 43.50
CA PRO A 71 -15.49 21.27 42.68
C PRO A 71 -15.47 22.80 42.59
N GLY A 72 -14.93 23.35 41.50
CA GLY A 72 -15.00 24.77 41.20
C GLY A 72 -16.39 25.17 40.70
N PHE A 73 -17.22 25.76 41.56
CA PHE A 73 -18.49 26.37 41.15
C PHE A 73 -18.23 27.67 40.36
N ALA A 74 -18.74 27.74 39.13
CA ALA A 74 -18.85 28.97 38.36
C ALA A 74 -20.24 29.04 37.69
N GLN A 75 -21.13 29.86 38.24
CA GLN A 75 -22.39 30.20 37.59
C GLN A 75 -22.12 31.14 36.41
N MET A 76 -22.63 30.82 35.22
CA MET A 76 -22.92 31.82 34.19
C MET A 76 -24.35 31.67 33.69
N SER A 77 -24.93 32.80 33.27
CA SER A 77 -26.37 33.00 33.17
C SER A 77 -27.00 32.35 31.95
N ARG A 78 -28.29 32.00 32.08
CA ARG A 78 -29.17 31.61 30.98
C ARG A 78 -29.88 32.84 30.43
N GLY A 79 -29.25 33.54 29.48
CA GLY A 79 -29.88 34.63 28.73
C GLY A 79 -28.89 35.43 27.89
N GLY A 80 -29.32 35.85 26.69
CA GLY A 80 -28.53 36.75 25.83
C GLY A 80 -28.24 36.26 24.40
N HIS A 81 -29.27 35.86 23.64
CA HIS A 81 -29.20 35.88 22.16
C HIS A 81 -30.59 36.06 21.50
N GLU A 82 -31.51 36.78 22.15
CA GLU A 82 -32.78 37.22 21.55
C GLU A 82 -32.67 38.63 20.96
N SER A 83 -31.75 38.76 20.02
CA SER A 83 -31.63 39.85 19.04
C SER A 83 -30.71 39.33 17.91
N HIS A 84 -31.06 39.44 16.63
CA HIS A 84 -32.00 40.35 15.98
C HIS A 84 -32.97 39.61 15.03
N HIS A 85 -34.25 40.02 15.03
CA HIS A 85 -35.11 39.97 13.84
C HIS A 85 -35.09 41.34 13.14
N PRO A 86 -35.29 41.38 11.81
CA PRO A 86 -36.64 41.62 11.29
C PRO A 86 -37.11 40.46 10.41
N GLY A 87 -38.40 40.35 10.03
CA GLY A 87 -39.58 41.13 10.39
C GLY A 87 -40.78 40.58 9.61
N LYS A 88 -41.96 40.46 10.22
CA LYS A 88 -43.09 39.73 9.59
C LYS A 88 -43.74 40.54 8.46
N GLY A 89 -43.76 39.96 7.25
CA GLY A 89 -44.83 40.17 6.26
C GLY A 89 -45.94 39.13 6.47
N GLN A 90 -47.18 39.47 6.11
CA GLN A 90 -48.37 38.69 6.47
C GLN A 90 -49.40 38.68 5.33
N LYS A 91 -50.14 37.56 5.20
CA LYS A 91 -51.35 37.37 4.35
C LYS A 91 -51.12 37.36 2.82
N ASP A 92 -52.04 36.87 1.98
CA ASP A 92 -53.39 36.30 2.24
C ASP A 92 -53.65 35.04 1.39
N SER A 93 -54.75 34.32 1.65
CA SER A 93 -55.17 33.12 0.90
C SER A 93 -56.25 33.43 -0.15
N GLY A 94 -56.11 32.90 -1.37
CA GLY A 94 -57.13 32.97 -2.43
C GLY A 94 -57.08 31.76 -3.36
N ALA A 95 -58.23 31.29 -3.85
CA ALA A 95 -58.37 30.05 -4.61
C ALA A 95 -58.86 30.29 -6.05
N ALA A 96 -58.60 29.34 -6.95
CA ALA A 96 -59.15 29.32 -8.31
C ALA A 96 -59.37 27.88 -8.82
N GLN A 97 -60.45 27.70 -9.60
CA GLN A 97 -60.66 26.56 -10.50
C GLN A 97 -60.90 27.10 -11.93
N PRO A 98 -61.33 26.32 -12.95
CA PRO A 98 -60.39 25.81 -13.94
C PRO A 98 -60.71 26.25 -15.39
N ALA A 99 -59.73 26.15 -16.28
CA ALA A 99 -59.93 26.34 -17.73
C ALA A 99 -59.07 25.39 -18.59
N ARG A 100 -59.60 25.04 -19.76
CA ARG A 100 -59.02 24.28 -20.89
C ARG A 100 -59.65 24.85 -22.18
N PRO A 101 -59.10 24.58 -23.39
CA PRO A 101 -57.69 24.45 -23.75
C PRO A 101 -57.34 25.36 -24.97
N GLY A 102 -56.05 25.61 -25.21
CA GLY A 102 -55.55 26.31 -26.40
C GLY A 102 -54.20 25.74 -26.82
N ALA A 103 -53.91 25.72 -28.13
CA ALA A 103 -52.78 24.98 -28.70
C ALA A 103 -51.63 25.88 -29.20
N THR A 104 -50.52 25.23 -29.55
CA THR A 104 -49.23 25.73 -30.11
C THR A 104 -48.35 26.55 -29.15
N GLY A 105 -47.05 26.21 -29.09
CA GLY A 105 -46.06 26.84 -28.18
C GLY A 105 -45.20 25.89 -27.32
N GLY A 106 -45.20 24.58 -27.59
CA GLY A 106 -44.42 23.60 -26.82
C GLY A 106 -42.95 23.51 -27.24
N ASP A 107 -42.09 24.32 -26.61
CA ASP A 107 -40.63 24.07 -26.50
C ASP A 107 -39.99 24.85 -25.33
N MET A 108 -40.41 26.10 -25.08
CA MET A 108 -39.85 26.95 -24.00
C MET A 108 -40.61 26.90 -22.66
N GLY A 109 -41.84 26.35 -22.64
CA GLY A 109 -42.67 26.35 -21.43
C GLY A 109 -42.27 25.29 -20.38
N GLU A 110 -41.60 24.23 -20.79
CA GLU A 110 -41.30 23.07 -19.94
C GLU A 110 -40.03 23.30 -19.10
N MET A 111 -38.94 23.76 -19.73
CA MET A 111 -37.70 24.18 -19.05
C MET A 111 -37.93 25.28 -17.99
N MET A 112 -38.96 26.11 -18.15
CA MET A 112 -39.34 27.14 -17.16
C MET A 112 -40.07 26.58 -15.92
N ARG A 113 -40.68 25.38 -15.99
CA ARG A 113 -41.37 24.78 -14.83
C ARG A 113 -40.42 24.13 -13.83
N GLU A 114 -39.29 23.59 -14.29
CA GLU A 114 -38.32 22.93 -13.41
C GLU A 114 -37.49 23.92 -12.57
N MET A 115 -37.30 25.14 -13.06
CA MET A 115 -36.52 26.20 -12.40
C MET A 115 -37.16 26.77 -11.12
N GLY A 116 -38.45 26.49 -10.85
CA GLY A 116 -39.21 27.01 -9.71
C GLY A 116 -39.66 25.96 -8.69
N ALA A 117 -39.53 24.67 -8.98
CA ALA A 117 -39.89 23.62 -8.04
C ALA A 117 -38.79 23.46 -6.97
N PRO A 118 -39.12 23.41 -5.66
CA PRO A 118 -38.14 23.01 -4.66
C PRO A 118 -37.70 21.58 -4.98
N ARG A 119 -36.39 21.36 -5.14
CA ARG A 119 -35.81 20.04 -5.44
C ARG A 119 -36.44 19.00 -4.49
N PRO A 120 -36.93 17.84 -4.98
CA PRO A 120 -37.57 16.85 -4.15
C PRO A 120 -36.62 16.46 -3.02
N LYS A 121 -37.04 16.70 -1.77
CA LYS A 121 -36.19 16.56 -0.59
C LYS A 121 -35.49 15.20 -0.65
N GLU A 122 -34.16 15.22 -0.52
CA GLU A 122 -33.41 13.97 -0.47
C GLU A 122 -33.93 13.14 0.71
N LEU A 123 -34.44 11.95 0.40
CA LEU A 123 -35.12 11.08 1.37
C LEU A 123 -34.21 10.74 2.55
N TYR A 124 -32.90 10.70 2.32
CA TYR A 124 -31.89 10.38 3.32
C TYR A 124 -31.75 11.47 4.42
N PRO A 125 -31.49 12.76 4.09
CA PRO A 125 -31.58 13.86 5.07
C PRO A 125 -32.91 13.93 5.83
N SER A 126 -34.07 13.66 5.21
CA SER A 126 -35.34 13.63 5.94
C SER A 126 -35.46 12.43 6.88
N LEU A 127 -34.98 11.24 6.51
CA LEU A 127 -34.92 10.06 7.40
C LEU A 127 -34.05 10.32 8.65
N MET A 128 -32.98 11.10 8.54
CA MET A 128 -32.16 11.48 9.70
C MET A 128 -32.89 12.41 10.69
N ALA A 129 -33.81 13.24 10.20
CA ALA A 129 -34.56 14.21 10.99
C ALA A 129 -35.81 13.63 11.70
N LEU A 130 -36.18 12.38 11.42
CA LEU A 130 -37.33 11.72 12.04
C LEU A 130 -37.05 11.23 13.47
N PRO A 131 -38.03 11.22 14.39
CA PRO A 131 -37.84 10.66 15.72
C PRO A 131 -37.61 9.13 15.69
N SER A 132 -36.85 8.61 16.64
CA SER A 132 -36.53 7.17 16.77
C SER A 132 -37.74 6.26 17.05
N LYS A 133 -38.92 6.85 17.29
CA LYS A 133 -40.22 6.17 17.28
C LYS A 133 -41.18 6.96 16.37
N LEU A 134 -41.48 6.42 15.19
CA LEU A 134 -42.44 6.99 14.23
C LEU A 134 -43.89 6.74 14.68
N SER A 135 -44.75 7.75 14.52
CA SER A 135 -46.20 7.56 14.60
C SER A 135 -46.70 6.63 13.47
N PRO A 136 -47.91 6.05 13.57
CA PRO A 136 -48.50 5.28 12.47
C PRO A 136 -48.64 6.08 11.17
N GLU A 137 -48.95 7.38 11.29
CA GLU A 137 -49.10 8.31 10.17
C GLU A 137 -47.74 8.63 9.52
N GLN A 138 -46.72 8.94 10.32
CA GLN A 138 -45.35 9.17 9.84
C GLN A 138 -44.75 7.93 9.17
N ARG A 139 -45.03 6.73 9.71
CA ARG A 139 -44.64 5.46 9.07
C ARG A 139 -45.28 5.33 7.69
N ARG A 140 -46.56 5.69 7.55
CA ARG A 140 -47.26 5.65 6.27
C ARG A 140 -46.71 6.68 5.27
N GLU A 141 -46.49 7.92 5.71
CA GLU A 141 -45.91 8.98 4.86
C GLU A 141 -44.54 8.57 4.27
N VAL A 142 -43.65 8.01 5.09
CA VAL A 142 -42.33 7.52 4.63
C VAL A 142 -42.49 6.27 3.76
N GLN A 143 -43.49 5.42 4.00
CA GLN A 143 -43.79 4.25 3.17
C GLN A 143 -44.28 4.66 1.78
N ASP A 144 -45.15 5.67 1.69
CA ASP A 144 -45.69 6.17 0.43
C ASP A 144 -44.56 6.86 -0.38
N GLN A 145 -43.75 7.72 0.26
CA GLN A 145 -42.54 8.33 -0.35
C GLN A 145 -41.52 7.28 -0.85
N ALA A 146 -41.37 6.16 -0.14
CA ALA A 146 -40.49 5.07 -0.55
C ALA A 146 -40.98 4.38 -1.83
N HIS A 147 -42.29 4.18 -1.98
CA HIS A 147 -42.89 3.61 -3.20
C HIS A 147 -42.82 4.57 -4.39
N GLU A 148 -43.13 5.85 -4.19
CA GLU A 148 -43.00 6.88 -5.24
C GLU A 148 -41.57 6.93 -5.79
N ARG A 149 -40.56 6.87 -4.91
CA ARG A 149 -39.15 6.90 -5.29
C ARG A 149 -38.68 5.61 -5.97
N MET A 150 -39.27 4.46 -5.62
CA MET A 150 -39.08 3.20 -6.37
C MET A 150 -39.72 3.27 -7.76
N ALA A 151 -40.91 3.85 -7.89
CA ALA A 151 -41.59 4.00 -9.18
C ALA A 151 -40.81 4.92 -10.13
N ALA A 152 -40.40 6.11 -9.67
CA ALA A 152 -39.58 7.04 -10.44
C ALA A 152 -38.21 6.44 -10.84
N GLY A 153 -37.58 5.68 -9.93
CA GLY A 153 -36.35 4.94 -10.24
C GLY A 153 -36.53 3.90 -11.35
N MET A 154 -37.66 3.18 -11.33
CA MET A 154 -38.01 2.19 -12.37
C MET A 154 -38.33 2.84 -13.72
N GLU A 155 -38.99 4.00 -13.72
CA GLU A 155 -39.27 4.78 -14.93
C GLU A 155 -37.98 5.28 -15.60
N LEU A 156 -37.05 5.84 -14.81
CA LEU A 156 -35.72 6.25 -15.28
C LEU A 156 -34.88 5.06 -15.80
N LEU A 157 -34.95 3.91 -15.13
CA LEU A 157 -34.30 2.67 -15.59
C LEU A 157 -34.87 2.22 -16.94
N SER A 158 -36.19 2.17 -17.09
CA SER A 158 -36.88 1.77 -18.33
C SER A 158 -36.52 2.71 -19.49
N ALA A 159 -36.68 4.03 -19.29
CA ALA A 159 -36.38 5.02 -20.31
C ALA A 159 -34.89 5.06 -20.68
N GLY A 160 -33.99 4.87 -19.70
CA GLY A 160 -32.55 4.78 -19.92
C GLY A 160 -32.16 3.51 -20.70
N MET A 161 -32.73 2.35 -20.37
CA MET A 161 -32.49 1.10 -21.10
C MET A 161 -33.05 1.14 -22.53
N GLU A 162 -34.22 1.75 -22.73
CA GLU A 162 -34.82 1.90 -24.06
C GLU A 162 -33.99 2.85 -24.95
N ALA A 163 -33.53 3.98 -24.39
CA ALA A 163 -32.63 4.90 -25.07
C ALA A 163 -31.31 4.22 -25.45
N LEU A 164 -30.68 3.51 -24.49
CA LEU A 164 -29.42 2.78 -24.70
C LEU A 164 -29.54 1.69 -25.78
N SER A 165 -30.65 0.96 -25.80
CA SER A 165 -30.95 -0.06 -26.82
C SER A 165 -31.10 0.55 -28.21
N LYS A 166 -31.74 1.73 -28.32
CA LYS A 166 -31.95 2.45 -29.58
C LYS A 166 -30.68 3.14 -30.10
N SER A 167 -29.80 3.65 -29.23
CA SER A 167 -28.57 4.37 -29.61
C SER A 167 -27.38 3.43 -29.86
N ALA A 168 -27.26 2.33 -29.11
CA ALA A 168 -26.23 1.31 -29.34
C ALA A 168 -26.33 0.61 -30.71
N ALA A 169 -27.51 0.66 -31.36
CA ALA A 169 -27.70 0.19 -32.73
C ALA A 169 -27.32 1.22 -33.82
N ARG A 170 -26.75 2.38 -33.42
CA ARG A 170 -26.49 3.54 -34.30
C ARG A 170 -25.17 4.28 -34.01
N ASP A 171 -24.34 3.78 -33.10
CA ASP A 171 -23.08 4.39 -32.66
C ASP A 171 -23.20 5.86 -32.17
N ASP A 172 -24.36 6.21 -31.60
CA ASP A 172 -24.64 7.57 -31.10
C ASP A 172 -24.09 7.76 -29.68
N PHE A 173 -22.77 7.95 -29.58
CA PHE A 173 -22.03 7.98 -28.31
C PHE A 173 -22.55 9.00 -27.27
N PRO A 174 -22.91 10.26 -27.62
CA PRO A 174 -23.51 11.20 -26.67
C PRO A 174 -24.82 10.68 -26.07
N VAL A 175 -25.70 10.08 -26.88
CA VAL A 175 -26.97 9.51 -26.40
C VAL A 175 -26.74 8.24 -25.59
N ILE A 176 -25.70 7.45 -25.90
CA ILE A 176 -25.25 6.30 -25.08
C ILE A 176 -24.76 6.77 -23.70
N GLU A 177 -24.02 7.87 -23.61
CA GLU A 177 -23.56 8.44 -22.33
C GLU A 177 -24.72 8.97 -21.49
N GLU A 178 -25.63 9.74 -22.09
CA GLU A 178 -26.82 10.25 -21.39
C GLU A 178 -27.74 9.11 -20.91
N ALA A 179 -27.99 8.11 -21.76
CA ALA A 179 -28.77 6.93 -21.40
C ALA A 179 -28.11 6.15 -20.23
N THR A 180 -26.78 6.02 -20.26
CA THR A 180 -26.01 5.37 -19.17
C THR A 180 -26.10 6.17 -17.86
N ALA A 181 -26.06 7.50 -17.92
CA ALA A 181 -26.27 8.35 -16.75
C ALA A 181 -27.69 8.19 -16.18
N ARG A 182 -28.71 8.16 -17.05
CA ARG A 182 -30.12 7.97 -16.67
C ARG A 182 -30.39 6.60 -16.02
N VAL A 183 -29.79 5.53 -16.54
CA VAL A 183 -29.82 4.19 -15.92
C VAL A 183 -29.21 4.20 -14.51
N ARG A 184 -28.04 4.82 -14.33
CA ARG A 184 -27.39 4.95 -13.00
C ARG A 184 -28.28 5.72 -12.02
N GLN A 185 -28.82 6.87 -12.44
CA GLN A 185 -29.72 7.69 -11.64
C GLN A 185 -30.99 6.92 -11.21
N GLY A 186 -31.60 6.16 -12.13
CA GLY A 186 -32.76 5.32 -11.83
C GLY A 186 -32.46 4.22 -10.82
N LEU A 187 -31.30 3.56 -10.93
CA LEU A 187 -30.85 2.56 -9.96
C LEU A 187 -30.66 3.16 -8.55
N THR A 188 -29.98 4.30 -8.44
CA THR A 188 -29.77 4.99 -7.15
C THR A 188 -31.11 5.42 -6.51
N GLN A 189 -32.07 5.91 -7.32
CA GLN A 189 -33.40 6.22 -6.81
C GLN A 189 -34.13 4.95 -6.31
N PHE A 190 -34.16 3.89 -7.12
CA PHE A 190 -34.80 2.63 -6.76
C PHE A 190 -34.22 2.00 -5.48
N GLU A 191 -32.89 1.93 -5.36
CA GLU A 191 -32.24 1.42 -4.15
C GLU A 191 -32.54 2.26 -2.91
N SER A 192 -32.56 3.59 -3.03
CA SER A 192 -32.85 4.48 -1.89
C SER A 192 -34.30 4.36 -1.40
N GLY A 193 -35.27 4.15 -2.29
CA GLY A 193 -36.65 3.83 -1.92
C GLY A 193 -36.79 2.44 -1.31
N LEU A 194 -36.14 1.42 -1.90
CA LEU A 194 -36.13 0.04 -1.38
C LEU A 194 -35.50 -0.05 0.02
N ALA A 195 -34.45 0.73 0.29
CA ALA A 195 -33.85 0.85 1.61
C ALA A 195 -34.85 1.45 2.61
N ALA A 196 -35.47 2.59 2.29
CA ALA A 196 -36.46 3.24 3.14
C ALA A 196 -37.65 2.31 3.45
N HIS A 197 -38.17 1.57 2.46
CA HIS A 197 -39.23 0.58 2.65
C HIS A 197 -38.80 -0.52 3.63
N ARG A 198 -37.59 -1.08 3.47
CA ARG A 198 -37.06 -2.12 4.38
C ARG A 198 -36.86 -1.62 5.81
N ALA A 199 -36.48 -0.35 6.02
CA ALA A 199 -36.36 0.24 7.36
C ALA A 199 -37.67 0.11 8.16
N LEU A 200 -38.80 0.40 7.50
CA LEU A 200 -40.13 0.43 8.12
C LEU A 200 -40.66 -0.98 8.40
N VAL A 201 -40.35 -1.96 7.54
CA VAL A 201 -40.74 -3.37 7.69
C VAL A 201 -39.92 -4.06 8.78
N ASP A 202 -38.60 -3.88 8.79
CA ASP A 202 -37.70 -4.47 9.79
C ASP A 202 -37.85 -3.85 11.20
N GLY A 203 -38.63 -2.75 11.34
CA GLY A 203 -38.76 -1.99 12.58
C GLY A 203 -37.47 -1.28 13.03
N LYS A 204 -36.48 -1.15 12.14
CA LYS A 204 -35.17 -0.56 12.42
C LYS A 204 -35.27 0.95 12.60
N VAL A 205 -34.38 1.51 13.41
CA VAL A 205 -34.28 2.96 13.63
C VAL A 205 -33.83 3.62 12.31
N PRO A 206 -34.57 4.60 11.76
CA PRO A 206 -34.24 5.19 10.44
C PRO A 206 -32.80 5.69 10.31
N GLN A 207 -32.26 6.27 11.39
CA GLN A 207 -30.86 6.73 11.46
C GLN A 207 -29.83 5.60 11.31
N SER A 208 -30.11 4.37 11.76
CA SER A 208 -29.13 3.28 11.65
C SER A 208 -29.07 2.73 10.23
N LEU A 209 -30.21 2.56 9.56
CA LEU A 209 -30.21 2.14 8.15
C LEU A 209 -29.66 3.25 7.23
N ALA A 210 -29.92 4.52 7.55
CA ALA A 210 -29.24 5.64 6.91
C ALA A 210 -27.72 5.49 7.07
N LEU A 211 -27.22 5.38 8.30
CA LEU A 211 -25.79 5.20 8.56
C LEU A 211 -25.18 3.96 7.88
N GLU A 212 -25.92 2.85 7.78
CA GLU A 212 -25.51 1.65 7.02
C GLU A 212 -25.45 1.88 5.51
N TRP A 213 -26.44 2.57 4.92
CA TRP A 213 -26.44 2.91 3.49
C TRP A 213 -25.28 3.86 3.16
N PHE A 214 -25.06 4.91 3.97
CA PHE A 214 -23.94 5.84 3.78
C PHE A 214 -22.58 5.13 3.96
N LYS A 215 -22.46 4.23 4.94
CA LYS A 215 -21.26 3.38 5.07
C LYS A 215 -21.05 2.53 3.82
N ARG A 216 -22.11 1.91 3.26
CA ARG A 216 -22.01 1.09 2.04
C ARG A 216 -21.58 1.92 0.83
N GLU A 217 -22.21 3.08 0.60
CA GLU A 217 -21.91 3.97 -0.52
C GLU A 217 -20.48 4.54 -0.44
N MET A 218 -20.01 4.84 0.77
CA MET A 218 -18.64 5.28 1.05
C MET A 218 -17.62 4.13 1.21
N ASN A 219 -18.06 2.88 1.00
CA ASN A 219 -17.29 1.63 1.19
C ASN A 219 -16.55 1.53 2.54
N LEU A 220 -17.22 1.95 3.61
CA LEU A 220 -16.74 1.90 5.00
C LEU A 220 -17.22 0.60 5.66
N ALA A 221 -16.29 -0.22 6.14
CA ALA A 221 -16.61 -1.43 6.89
C ALA A 221 -17.37 -1.11 8.19
N ALA A 222 -18.34 -1.96 8.54
CA ALA A 222 -18.97 -1.90 9.86
C ALA A 222 -17.99 -2.46 10.92
N PRO A 223 -17.87 -1.84 12.10
CA PRO A 223 -17.07 -2.39 13.19
C PRO A 223 -17.78 -3.60 13.80
N GLU A 224 -17.01 -4.65 14.14
CA GLU A 224 -17.51 -5.74 14.98
C GLU A 224 -17.75 -5.23 16.42
N GLU A 225 -18.86 -5.63 17.04
CA GLU A 225 -19.15 -5.33 18.44
C GLU A 225 -18.27 -6.18 19.37
N THR A 226 -17.05 -5.74 19.64
CA THR A 226 -16.16 -6.41 20.60
C THR A 226 -16.74 -6.32 22.02
N PRO A 227 -16.88 -7.44 22.77
CA PRO A 227 -17.45 -7.40 24.11
C PRO A 227 -16.57 -6.62 25.09
N HIS A 228 -17.14 -5.56 25.66
CA HIS A 228 -16.51 -4.74 26.67
C HIS A 228 -16.35 -5.50 28.00
N GLY A 229 -15.27 -5.24 28.73
CA GLY A 229 -15.04 -5.75 30.07
C GLY A 229 -15.69 -4.88 31.15
N LEU A 230 -15.24 -5.07 32.40
CA LEU A 230 -15.62 -4.19 33.51
C LEU A 230 -15.28 -2.72 33.18
N PHE A 231 -16.07 -1.80 33.73
CA PHE A 231 -15.93 -0.35 33.52
C PHE A 231 -15.92 0.12 32.04
N GLY A 232 -16.39 -0.72 31.10
CA GLY A 232 -16.47 -0.40 29.67
C GLY A 232 -15.15 -0.49 28.90
N LEU A 233 -14.03 -0.81 29.57
CA LEU A 233 -12.73 -0.98 28.92
C LEU A 233 -12.64 -2.34 28.20
N SER A 234 -11.98 -2.39 27.05
CA SER A 234 -11.76 -3.65 26.34
C SER A 234 -10.72 -4.53 27.05
N TRP A 235 -10.82 -5.85 26.88
CA TRP A 235 -9.84 -6.81 27.42
C TRP A 235 -8.40 -6.55 26.95
N PHE A 236 -8.24 -6.02 25.74
CA PHE A 236 -6.95 -5.56 25.21
C PHE A 236 -6.35 -4.39 26.04
N HIS A 237 -7.19 -3.45 26.48
CA HIS A 237 -6.78 -2.31 27.31
C HIS A 237 -6.26 -2.80 28.68
N TYR A 238 -6.94 -3.77 29.29
CA TYR A 238 -6.47 -4.42 30.52
C TYR A 238 -5.14 -5.18 30.34
N GLY A 239 -4.95 -5.83 29.19
CA GLY A 239 -3.66 -6.45 28.83
C GLY A 239 -2.52 -5.45 28.78
N ILE A 240 -2.73 -4.29 28.14
CA ILE A 240 -1.73 -3.20 28.09
C ILE A 240 -1.44 -2.67 29.50
N MET A 241 -2.46 -2.38 30.32
CA MET A 241 -2.26 -1.89 31.69
C MET A 241 -1.42 -2.87 32.54
N PHE A 242 -1.68 -4.18 32.42
CA PHE A 242 -0.91 -5.20 33.11
C PHE A 242 0.57 -5.24 32.65
N ILE A 243 0.82 -5.19 31.34
CA ILE A 243 2.19 -5.19 30.79
C ILE A 243 2.98 -3.95 31.25
N LEU A 244 2.35 -2.76 31.24
CA LEU A 244 2.99 -1.51 31.68
C LEU A 244 3.31 -1.55 33.19
N LEU A 245 2.39 -2.05 34.03
CA LEU A 245 2.61 -2.21 35.47
C LEU A 245 3.73 -3.23 35.77
N ALA A 246 3.78 -4.34 35.04
CA ALA A 246 4.84 -5.34 35.17
C ALA A 246 6.22 -4.77 34.76
N PHE A 247 6.28 -4.01 33.65
CA PHE A 247 7.49 -3.36 33.17
C PHE A 247 7.99 -2.29 34.15
N ALA A 248 7.11 -1.42 34.64
CA ALA A 248 7.45 -0.39 35.62
C ALA A 248 7.92 -0.98 36.96
N SER A 249 7.30 -2.08 37.41
CA SER A 249 7.74 -2.83 38.60
C SER A 249 9.12 -3.46 38.40
N THR A 250 9.38 -4.04 37.22
CA THR A 250 10.67 -4.65 36.87
C THR A 250 11.78 -3.60 36.80
N MET A 251 11.54 -2.45 36.16
CA MET A 251 12.52 -1.35 36.09
C MET A 251 12.80 -0.74 37.47
N SER A 252 11.77 -0.60 38.32
CA SER A 252 11.93 -0.14 39.70
C SER A 252 12.78 -1.11 40.53
N TRP A 253 12.54 -2.42 40.39
CA TRP A 253 13.34 -3.47 41.03
C TRP A 253 14.79 -3.47 40.54
N LEU A 254 15.02 -3.38 39.22
CA LEU A 254 16.37 -3.28 38.63
C LEU A 254 17.12 -2.04 39.09
N SER A 255 16.44 -0.90 39.27
CA SER A 255 17.01 0.32 39.83
C SER A 255 17.48 0.12 41.27
N VAL A 256 16.63 -0.46 42.14
CA VAL A 256 16.99 -0.77 43.53
C VAL A 256 18.15 -1.79 43.60
N GLN A 257 18.17 -2.79 42.72
CA GLN A 257 19.30 -3.74 42.62
C GLN A 257 20.60 -3.05 42.18
N ARG A 258 20.54 -2.10 41.23
CA ARG A 258 21.69 -1.29 40.82
C ARG A 258 22.21 -0.43 41.98
N MET A 259 21.33 0.25 42.71
CA MET A 259 21.74 1.08 43.86
C MET A 259 22.39 0.25 44.97
N LYS A 260 21.83 -0.93 45.31
CA LYS A 260 22.44 -1.85 46.29
C LYS A 260 23.81 -2.36 45.87
N ARG A 261 24.01 -2.65 44.57
CA ARG A 261 25.34 -3.03 44.03
C ARG A 261 26.33 -1.87 44.07
N ALA A 262 25.91 -0.66 43.72
CA ALA A 262 26.74 0.54 43.81
C ALA A 262 27.16 0.85 45.25
N GLU A 263 26.24 0.72 46.22
CA GLU A 263 26.53 0.90 47.64
C GLU A 263 27.55 -0.14 48.16
N ALA A 264 27.38 -1.42 47.80
CA ALA A 264 28.33 -2.46 48.17
C ALA A 264 29.74 -2.21 47.60
N LEU A 265 29.82 -1.72 46.36
CA LEU A 265 31.07 -1.39 45.68
C LEU A 265 31.74 -0.15 46.32
N LEU A 266 30.96 0.89 46.64
CA LEU A 266 31.43 2.06 47.39
C LEU A 266 31.97 1.68 48.78
N ARG A 267 31.25 0.84 49.55
CA ARG A 267 31.72 0.34 50.85
C ARG A 267 33.05 -0.42 50.74
N HIS A 268 33.26 -1.17 49.66
CA HIS A 268 34.53 -1.84 49.37
C HIS A 268 35.66 -0.82 49.11
N LEU A 269 35.41 0.19 48.28
CA LEU A 269 36.39 1.23 47.94
C LEU A 269 36.75 2.10 49.16
N THR A 270 35.78 2.50 49.99
CA THR A 270 36.05 3.30 51.20
C THR A 270 36.75 2.52 52.31
N SER A 271 36.65 1.19 52.30
CA SER A 271 37.40 0.31 53.22
C SER A 271 38.84 0.04 52.72
N GLY A 272 39.11 0.36 51.45
CA GLY A 272 40.35 0.03 50.73
C GLY A 272 41.50 1.01 50.93
N LYS A 273 41.92 1.21 52.18
CA LYS A 273 43.23 1.73 52.67
C LYS A 273 43.96 2.85 51.87
N GLN A 274 44.25 3.95 52.57
CA GLN A 274 45.20 5.02 52.16
C GLN A 274 46.53 4.51 51.58
N ILE A 275 47.16 5.25 50.64
CA ILE A 275 48.63 5.49 50.57
C ILE A 275 48.98 6.49 49.43
N VAL A 276 49.91 7.44 49.70
CA VAL A 276 50.43 8.55 48.84
C VAL A 276 49.39 9.58 48.35
N SER A 277 49.70 10.86 48.10
CA SER A 277 50.44 11.91 48.84
C SER A 277 50.21 13.22 48.05
N ALA A 278 50.18 14.38 48.72
CA ALA A 278 49.86 15.66 48.10
C ALA A 278 50.98 16.25 47.23
N MET A 279 50.61 17.10 46.25
CA MET A 279 51.17 18.45 46.08
C MET A 279 50.11 19.39 45.44
N PRO A 280 50.24 20.74 45.54
CA PRO A 280 49.10 21.65 45.60
C PRO A 280 48.71 22.36 44.30
N ALA A 281 47.56 23.03 44.32
CA ALA A 281 47.04 23.86 43.25
C ALA A 281 47.48 25.34 43.35
N THR A 282 47.54 26.02 42.20
CA THR A 282 47.62 27.49 42.10
C THR A 282 46.72 27.98 40.97
N SER A 283 45.92 29.01 41.24
CA SER A 283 45.07 29.76 40.30
C SER A 283 45.06 31.24 40.73
N PRO A 284 44.49 32.17 39.94
CA PRO A 284 44.93 32.57 38.61
C PRO A 284 45.29 34.07 38.58
N GLN A 285 45.86 34.58 37.48
CA GLN A 285 45.93 36.02 37.21
C GLN A 285 45.61 36.34 35.75
N THR A 286 45.09 37.54 35.49
CA THR A 286 44.40 37.90 34.24
C THR A 286 44.85 39.26 33.73
N MET A 287 45.26 39.32 32.46
CA MET A 287 45.33 40.49 31.55
C MET A 287 46.04 41.78 31.97
N VAL A 288 47.01 42.20 31.15
CA VAL A 288 47.04 43.54 30.49
C VAL A 288 47.54 43.33 29.04
N ALA A 289 47.18 44.22 28.11
CA ALA A 289 47.40 44.09 26.67
C ALA A 289 48.73 44.69 26.15
N GLY A 290 49.14 44.29 24.94
CA GLY A 290 50.25 44.91 24.18
C GLY A 290 50.56 44.17 22.87
N ALA A 291 50.23 44.77 21.73
CA ALA A 291 50.57 44.33 20.37
C ALA A 291 51.63 45.28 19.77
N PRO A 292 52.32 44.98 18.64
CA PRO A 292 51.98 43.97 17.63
C PRO A 292 53.17 43.16 17.02
N ALA A 293 52.80 42.31 16.05
CA ALA A 293 53.60 41.87 14.89
C ALA A 293 54.94 41.11 15.10
N THR A 294 54.85 39.79 14.98
CA THR A 294 55.93 38.96 14.41
C THR A 294 55.32 38.01 13.38
N ALA A 295 56.04 37.71 12.29
CA ALA A 295 55.50 36.95 11.17
C ALA A 295 55.37 35.44 11.48
N VAL A 296 54.24 34.84 11.10
CA VAL A 296 54.12 33.38 11.01
C VAL A 296 54.69 32.95 9.67
N ALA A 297 55.83 32.25 9.69
CA ALA A 297 56.41 31.66 8.49
C ALA A 297 55.48 30.58 7.91
N ARG A 298 55.39 30.49 6.58
CA ARG A 298 54.80 29.31 5.94
C ARG A 298 55.68 28.11 6.22
N ILE A 299 55.08 27.03 6.73
CA ILE A 299 55.75 25.74 6.79
C ILE A 299 55.48 25.05 5.45
N ASP A 300 56.26 25.42 4.44
CA ASP A 300 56.22 24.81 3.11
C ASP A 300 56.87 23.41 3.15
N THR A 301 56.18 22.47 3.82
CA THR A 301 56.53 21.04 3.78
C THR A 301 56.04 20.45 2.46
N PRO A 302 56.90 19.83 1.63
CA PRO A 302 56.42 19.09 0.47
C PRO A 302 55.63 17.88 0.96
N VAL A 303 54.31 17.89 0.74
CA VAL A 303 53.48 16.69 0.90
C VAL A 303 53.90 15.71 -0.19
N SER A 304 54.82 14.81 0.17
CA SER A 304 55.26 13.71 -0.69
C SER A 304 54.02 12.98 -1.20
N ALA A 305 53.93 12.78 -2.53
CA ALA A 305 52.71 12.36 -3.18
C ALA A 305 52.21 11.02 -2.60
N THR A 306 51.16 11.09 -1.78
CA THR A 306 50.49 9.90 -1.26
C THR A 306 50.07 9.06 -2.45
N THR A 307 50.54 7.80 -2.50
CA THR A 307 50.11 6.82 -3.50
C THR A 307 48.59 6.89 -3.63
N PRO A 308 48.01 6.96 -4.83
CA PRO A 308 46.57 6.96 -4.99
C PRO A 308 45.97 5.82 -4.18
N TYR A 309 44.94 6.09 -3.38
CA TYR A 309 44.15 5.03 -2.77
C TYR A 309 43.44 4.32 -3.92
N GLU A 310 44.10 3.30 -4.47
CA GLU A 310 43.53 2.48 -5.53
C GLU A 310 42.32 1.79 -4.93
N VAL A 311 41.14 2.29 -5.32
CA VAL A 311 39.88 1.61 -5.06
C VAL A 311 39.94 0.33 -5.88
N VAL A 312 40.40 -0.74 -5.23
CA VAL A 312 40.38 -2.11 -5.76
C VAL A 312 38.92 -2.44 -6.01
N ALA A 313 38.48 -2.18 -7.25
CA ALA A 313 37.10 -2.37 -7.64
C ALA A 313 36.76 -3.85 -7.43
N PRO A 314 35.71 -4.18 -6.65
CA PRO A 314 35.40 -5.58 -6.34
C PRO A 314 35.19 -6.35 -7.64
N THR A 315 35.88 -7.49 -7.76
CA THR A 315 35.99 -8.38 -8.93
C THR A 315 34.79 -8.26 -9.84
N THR A 316 35.00 -7.63 -11.02
CA THR A 316 33.97 -7.02 -11.87
C THR A 316 32.62 -7.74 -11.85
N LEU A 317 31.75 -7.33 -10.92
CA LEU A 317 30.37 -7.77 -10.89
C LEU A 317 29.72 -7.37 -12.23
N PRO A 318 29.10 -8.31 -12.96
CA PRO A 318 28.66 -8.05 -14.32
C PRO A 318 27.62 -6.93 -14.34
N ALA A 319 27.92 -5.86 -15.08
CA ALA A 319 26.99 -4.76 -15.32
C ALA A 319 25.86 -5.25 -16.24
N GLY A 320 24.85 -5.90 -15.66
CA GLY A 320 23.81 -6.59 -16.41
C GLY A 320 22.72 -7.19 -15.52
N ARG A 321 21.82 -7.94 -16.16
CA ARG A 321 20.72 -8.66 -15.50
C ARG A 321 21.28 -9.86 -14.74
N TRP A 322 20.89 -10.00 -13.47
CA TRP A 322 21.11 -11.18 -12.65
C TRP A 322 19.77 -11.85 -12.32
N SER A 323 19.80 -13.17 -12.10
CA SER A 323 18.67 -13.97 -11.67
C SER A 323 19.12 -14.98 -10.61
N GLY A 324 18.40 -15.08 -9.50
CA GLY A 324 18.75 -16.00 -8.40
C GLY A 324 17.85 -15.83 -7.19
N LYS A 325 18.41 -16.00 -5.99
CA LYS A 325 17.71 -15.79 -4.71
C LYS A 325 18.42 -14.76 -3.85
N LEU A 326 17.66 -13.84 -3.27
CA LEU A 326 18.13 -12.93 -2.22
C LEU A 326 17.50 -13.32 -0.87
N ARG A 327 18.21 -13.04 0.22
CA ARG A 327 17.71 -13.20 1.59
C ARG A 327 16.95 -11.94 2.02
N VAL A 328 15.73 -12.11 2.50
CA VAL A 328 14.98 -11.05 3.19
C VAL A 328 15.63 -10.86 4.56
N ALA A 329 16.44 -9.82 4.73
CA ALA A 329 17.18 -9.58 5.95
C ALA A 329 16.31 -8.88 7.03
N GLN A 330 15.49 -7.92 6.62
CA GLN A 330 14.60 -7.15 7.51
C GLN A 330 13.30 -6.81 6.78
N ILE A 331 12.22 -6.59 7.55
CA ILE A 331 10.93 -6.13 7.06
C ILE A 331 10.50 -4.95 7.94
N PHE A 332 10.13 -3.84 7.32
CA PHE A 332 9.66 -2.61 7.97
C PHE A 332 8.21 -2.33 7.56
N GLN A 333 7.42 -1.68 8.43
CA GLN A 333 6.04 -1.28 8.16
C GLN A 333 6.04 0.24 7.91
N GLU A 334 5.63 0.67 6.72
CA GLU A 334 5.70 2.08 6.29
C GLU A 334 4.37 2.81 6.47
N ALA A 335 3.28 2.11 6.14
CA ALA A 335 1.89 2.54 6.26
C ALA A 335 1.03 1.29 6.51
N ALA A 336 -0.27 1.43 6.79
CA ALA A 336 -1.12 0.32 7.22
C ALA A 336 -1.08 -0.92 6.30
N ASP A 337 -1.06 -0.72 4.98
CA ASP A 337 -0.96 -1.79 3.98
C ASP A 337 0.36 -1.79 3.18
N VAL A 338 1.39 -1.07 3.64
CA VAL A 338 2.71 -0.96 2.95
C VAL A 338 3.85 -1.45 3.83
N ARG A 339 4.72 -2.28 3.26
CA ARG A 339 5.94 -2.78 3.91
C ARG A 339 7.18 -2.67 3.02
N THR A 340 8.31 -2.37 3.61
CA THR A 340 9.63 -2.43 2.97
C THR A 340 10.32 -3.73 3.31
N PHE A 341 10.84 -4.43 2.30
CA PHE A 341 11.59 -5.67 2.43
C PHE A 341 13.04 -5.40 2.04
N ARG A 342 13.96 -5.47 3.01
CA ARG A 342 15.40 -5.32 2.77
C ARG A 342 15.98 -6.65 2.31
N LEU A 343 16.45 -6.68 1.07
CA LEU A 343 17.02 -7.85 0.40
C LEU A 343 18.55 -7.76 0.44
N MET A 344 19.19 -8.88 0.77
CA MET A 344 20.65 -9.03 0.79
C MET A 344 21.06 -10.26 -0.03
N HIS A 345 22.33 -10.35 -0.41
CA HIS A 345 22.89 -11.62 -0.89
C HIS A 345 22.75 -12.70 0.21
N PRO A 346 22.51 -13.99 -0.12
CA PRO A 346 22.31 -15.05 0.89
C PRO A 346 23.56 -15.35 1.73
N VAL A 347 24.73 -15.16 1.14
CA VAL A 347 26.04 -15.14 1.82
C VAL A 347 26.43 -13.67 2.05
N GLU A 348 27.14 -13.37 3.13
CA GLU A 348 27.59 -11.99 3.41
C GLU A 348 28.48 -11.45 2.28
N GLY A 349 28.31 -10.16 1.95
CA GLY A 349 29.00 -9.51 0.83
C GLY A 349 28.15 -8.44 0.16
N ASP A 350 28.49 -8.12 -1.08
CA ASP A 350 27.75 -7.23 -1.98
C ASP A 350 26.52 -7.91 -2.60
N LEU A 351 25.59 -7.11 -3.12
CA LEU A 351 24.58 -7.58 -4.06
C LEU A 351 25.27 -8.12 -5.34
N PRO A 352 24.73 -9.18 -5.96
CA PRO A 352 25.30 -9.79 -7.17
C PRO A 352 25.04 -8.97 -8.46
N PHE A 353 24.56 -7.73 -8.33
CA PHE A 353 24.25 -6.80 -9.42
C PHE A 353 24.42 -5.34 -8.98
N THR A 354 24.53 -4.43 -9.94
CA THR A 354 24.49 -2.98 -9.72
C THR A 354 23.27 -2.38 -10.41
N PHE A 355 22.54 -1.48 -9.75
CA PHE A 355 21.36 -0.81 -10.30
C PHE A 355 21.54 0.70 -10.44
N ALA A 356 20.71 1.33 -11.27
CA ALA A 356 20.52 2.77 -11.35
C ALA A 356 19.26 3.18 -10.53
N PRO A 357 19.17 4.40 -9.99
CA PRO A 357 18.03 4.80 -9.18
C PRO A 357 16.74 4.72 -9.98
N GLY A 358 15.65 4.29 -9.35
CA GLY A 358 14.34 4.09 -10.00
C GLY A 358 14.21 2.81 -10.85
N GLN A 359 15.24 1.96 -10.94
CA GLN A 359 15.11 0.62 -11.52
C GLN A 359 14.31 -0.34 -10.63
N PHE A 360 13.79 -1.42 -11.22
CA PHE A 360 12.96 -2.42 -10.54
C PHE A 360 13.54 -3.83 -10.55
N LEU A 361 13.09 -4.65 -9.59
CA LEU A 361 13.33 -6.08 -9.52
C LEU A 361 12.04 -6.85 -9.81
N THR A 362 12.15 -8.00 -10.46
CA THR A 362 11.05 -8.96 -10.63
C THR A 362 11.16 -10.03 -9.55
N ILE A 363 10.17 -10.07 -8.67
CA ILE A 363 10.08 -10.99 -7.53
C ILE A 363 9.25 -12.20 -7.93
N SER A 364 9.79 -13.39 -7.66
CA SER A 364 9.21 -14.68 -8.02
C SER A 364 8.95 -15.51 -6.74
N VAL A 365 7.71 -15.94 -6.54
CA VAL A 365 7.27 -16.70 -5.35
C VAL A 365 6.36 -17.87 -5.76
N MET A 366 6.28 -18.90 -4.91
CA MET A 366 5.33 -20.00 -5.09
C MET A 366 4.04 -19.69 -4.33
N ALA A 367 3.09 -19.02 -4.99
CA ALA A 367 1.78 -18.72 -4.43
C ALA A 367 0.78 -19.83 -4.83
N GLU A 368 0.11 -20.44 -3.85
CA GLU A 368 -0.92 -21.48 -4.07
C GLU A 368 -0.44 -22.66 -4.95
N GLY A 369 0.84 -23.02 -4.81
CA GLY A 369 1.49 -24.09 -5.58
C GLY A 369 1.90 -23.71 -7.01
N LYS A 370 1.61 -22.48 -7.47
CA LYS A 370 1.98 -21.96 -8.78
C LYS A 370 3.08 -20.91 -8.65
N GLU A 371 3.94 -20.79 -9.66
CA GLU A 371 4.91 -19.69 -9.70
C GLU A 371 4.17 -18.38 -10.06
N ALA A 372 4.35 -17.35 -9.23
CA ALA A 372 3.80 -16.02 -9.43
C ALA A 372 4.93 -14.98 -9.44
N LYS A 373 5.00 -14.22 -10.54
CA LYS A 373 6.00 -13.15 -10.75
C LYS A 373 5.34 -11.77 -10.73
N ARG A 374 5.92 -10.80 -10.00
CA ARG A 374 5.54 -9.37 -10.04
C ARG A 374 6.77 -8.49 -9.83
N SER A 375 6.75 -7.30 -10.41
CA SER A 375 7.85 -6.34 -10.33
C SER A 375 7.57 -5.24 -9.31
N TYR A 376 8.62 -4.83 -8.60
CA TYR A 376 8.59 -3.74 -7.63
C TYR A 376 9.85 -2.88 -7.81
N SER A 377 9.67 -1.57 -7.90
CA SER A 377 10.79 -0.64 -8.00
C SER A 377 11.65 -0.70 -6.74
N ILE A 378 12.96 -0.69 -6.93
CA ILE A 378 13.92 -0.61 -5.83
C ILE A 378 13.72 0.76 -5.19
N SER A 379 13.50 0.79 -3.88
CA SER A 379 13.29 2.03 -3.10
C SER A 379 14.56 2.52 -2.41
N SER A 380 15.58 1.67 -2.25
CA SER A 380 16.90 2.02 -1.68
C SER A 380 17.77 2.85 -2.64
N SER A 381 18.77 3.53 -2.08
CA SER A 381 19.85 4.14 -2.85
C SER A 381 20.77 3.09 -3.51
N PRO A 382 21.20 3.28 -4.77
CA PRO A 382 22.30 2.53 -5.39
C PRO A 382 23.65 2.64 -4.69
N CYS A 383 23.84 3.62 -3.79
CA CYS A 383 25.05 3.75 -2.98
C CYS A 383 25.16 2.59 -1.95
N CYS A 384 24.05 1.97 -1.58
CA CYS A 384 24.02 0.80 -0.70
C CYS A 384 24.38 -0.47 -1.49
N ARG A 385 25.61 -0.97 -1.27
CA ARG A 385 26.17 -2.10 -2.03
C ARG A 385 25.77 -3.49 -1.50
N ASN A 386 25.58 -3.62 -0.20
CA ASN A 386 25.35 -4.91 0.47
C ASN A 386 23.87 -5.31 0.59
N TRP A 387 22.96 -4.37 0.29
CA TRP A 387 21.52 -4.56 0.40
C TRP A 387 20.76 -3.61 -0.52
N CYS A 388 19.57 -4.03 -0.95
CA CYS A 388 18.60 -3.17 -1.63
C CYS A 388 17.21 -3.37 -1.01
N GLU A 389 16.31 -2.40 -1.17
CA GLU A 389 14.94 -2.47 -0.66
C GLU A 389 13.92 -2.48 -1.78
N ILE A 390 12.86 -3.26 -1.60
CA ILE A 390 11.60 -3.08 -2.33
C ILE A 390 10.51 -2.70 -1.32
N THR A 391 9.66 -1.75 -1.70
CA THR A 391 8.57 -1.29 -0.84
C THR A 391 7.24 -1.58 -1.51
N VAL A 392 6.40 -2.37 -0.83
CA VAL A 392 5.30 -3.13 -1.43
C VAL A 392 4.00 -2.83 -0.70
N LYS A 393 3.04 -2.25 -1.43
CA LYS A 393 1.65 -2.15 -0.99
C LYS A 393 0.94 -3.49 -1.17
N HIS A 394 0.12 -3.89 -0.20
CA HIS A 394 -0.74 -5.06 -0.30
C HIS A 394 -1.90 -4.77 -1.26
N ALA A 395 -1.90 -5.39 -2.44
CA ALA A 395 -3.06 -5.38 -3.32
C ALA A 395 -4.02 -6.53 -2.91
N PRO A 396 -5.30 -6.26 -2.60
CA PRO A 396 -6.31 -7.29 -2.42
C PRO A 396 -6.37 -8.23 -3.64
N GLY A 397 -6.41 -9.55 -3.40
CA GLY A 397 -6.34 -10.57 -4.45
C GLY A 397 -4.98 -10.67 -5.20
N GLY A 398 -4.01 -9.80 -4.92
CA GLY A 398 -2.71 -9.82 -5.59
C GLY A 398 -1.80 -10.91 -5.03
N ALA A 399 -1.64 -12.02 -5.77
CA ALA A 399 -0.91 -13.22 -5.31
C ALA A 399 0.49 -12.94 -4.70
N VAL A 400 1.35 -12.16 -5.37
CA VAL A 400 2.71 -11.89 -4.89
C VAL A 400 2.72 -10.90 -3.72
N SER A 401 1.91 -9.84 -3.77
CA SER A 401 1.80 -8.88 -2.66
C SER A 401 1.17 -9.51 -1.41
N GLY A 402 0.20 -10.40 -1.59
CA GLY A 402 -0.37 -11.22 -0.51
C GLY A 402 0.67 -12.15 0.10
N PHE A 403 1.41 -12.90 -0.73
CA PHE A 403 2.48 -13.78 -0.26
C PHE A 403 3.56 -13.01 0.52
N LEU A 404 4.01 -11.87 0.02
CA LEU A 404 4.98 -10.98 0.69
C LEU A 404 4.48 -10.49 2.05
N HIS A 405 3.22 -10.05 2.16
CA HIS A 405 2.68 -9.53 3.43
C HIS A 405 2.27 -10.62 4.43
N GLN A 406 1.89 -11.82 3.97
CA GLN A 406 1.25 -12.84 4.80
C GLN A 406 2.11 -14.07 5.09
N LYS A 407 3.13 -14.35 4.26
CA LYS A 407 3.95 -15.58 4.35
C LYS A 407 5.43 -15.29 4.60
N VAL A 408 5.99 -14.28 3.93
CA VAL A 408 7.42 -13.95 3.98
C VAL A 408 7.84 -13.35 5.33
N LYS A 409 9.01 -13.76 5.82
CA LYS A 409 9.63 -13.36 7.07
C LYS A 409 11.11 -13.00 6.87
N ALA A 410 11.71 -12.33 7.85
CA ALA A 410 13.15 -12.17 7.90
C ALA A 410 13.83 -13.55 8.02
N GLY A 411 14.87 -13.77 7.20
CA GLY A 411 15.56 -15.05 7.01
C GLY A 411 15.20 -15.76 5.70
N ASP A 412 14.02 -15.51 5.12
CA ASP A 412 13.55 -16.23 3.92
C ASP A 412 14.38 -15.93 2.67
N LEU A 413 14.51 -16.92 1.78
CA LEU A 413 15.11 -16.76 0.46
C LEU A 413 14.02 -16.58 -0.61
N ILE A 414 14.00 -15.42 -1.26
CA ILE A 414 13.01 -15.06 -2.28
C ILE A 414 13.65 -15.05 -3.68
N GLY A 415 12.90 -15.47 -4.71
CA GLY A 415 13.35 -15.44 -6.10
C GLY A 415 13.37 -14.01 -6.64
N VAL A 416 14.48 -13.62 -7.27
CA VAL A 416 14.72 -12.26 -7.78
C VAL A 416 15.36 -12.33 -9.15
N SER A 417 14.89 -11.51 -10.09
CA SER A 417 15.66 -11.13 -11.29
C SER A 417 15.67 -9.62 -11.52
N GLY A 418 16.73 -9.12 -12.15
CA GLY A 418 16.94 -7.70 -12.46
C GLY A 418 18.38 -7.25 -12.24
N PRO A 419 18.64 -5.93 -12.15
CA PRO A 419 17.67 -4.84 -12.26
C PRO A 419 17.14 -4.65 -13.68
N TYR A 420 15.98 -4.02 -13.78
CA TYR A 420 15.29 -3.68 -15.03
C TYR A 420 14.76 -2.23 -14.99
N GLY A 421 14.28 -1.74 -16.13
CA GLY A 421 13.68 -0.41 -16.27
C GLY A 421 14.66 0.67 -16.76
N LYS A 422 14.08 1.73 -17.34
CA LYS A 422 14.78 2.93 -17.85
C LYS A 422 14.34 4.22 -17.14
N PHE A 423 13.44 4.13 -16.15
CA PHE A 423 12.92 5.27 -15.39
C PHE A 423 13.93 5.70 -14.32
N SER A 424 14.95 6.44 -14.74
CA SER A 424 16.09 6.79 -13.89
C SER A 424 16.45 8.27 -13.99
N PHE A 425 17.05 8.79 -12.92
CA PHE A 425 17.65 10.12 -12.87
C PHE A 425 18.85 10.08 -11.90
N ARG A 426 20.03 10.41 -12.40
CA ARG A 426 21.33 10.28 -11.74
C ARG A 426 22.01 11.62 -11.47
N GLY A 427 21.33 12.74 -11.77
CA GLY A 427 21.87 14.09 -11.59
C GLY A 427 22.79 14.57 -12.71
N THR A 428 22.97 13.78 -13.77
CA THR A 428 23.69 14.19 -15.00
C THR A 428 22.73 14.59 -16.13
N GLU A 429 21.45 14.21 -16.00
CA GLU A 429 20.46 14.28 -17.07
C GLU A 429 19.76 15.64 -17.20
N ALA A 430 19.75 16.44 -16.13
CA ALA A 430 19.32 17.85 -16.06
C ALA A 430 19.83 18.48 -14.75
N ALA A 431 19.91 19.81 -14.65
CA ALA A 431 20.37 20.51 -13.44
C ALA A 431 19.33 20.61 -12.30
N SER A 432 18.11 20.08 -12.51
CA SER A 432 17.05 20.01 -11.50
C SER A 432 16.03 18.93 -11.87
N ILE A 433 15.33 18.39 -10.88
CA ILE A 433 14.35 17.31 -11.05
C ILE A 433 13.06 17.60 -10.26
N VAL A 434 11.92 17.26 -10.86
CA VAL A 434 10.60 17.30 -10.23
C VAL A 434 10.07 15.87 -10.17
N LEU A 435 10.00 15.32 -8.96
CA LEU A 435 9.46 14.01 -8.66
C LEU A 435 7.97 14.19 -8.31
N ILE A 436 7.06 13.51 -9.01
CA ILE A 436 5.62 13.57 -8.71
C ILE A 436 5.10 12.17 -8.40
N ALA A 437 4.75 11.95 -7.14
CA ALA A 437 4.49 10.64 -6.56
C ALA A 437 3.02 10.48 -6.14
N GLY A 438 2.43 9.31 -6.38
CA GLY A 438 1.08 8.95 -5.91
C GLY A 438 1.08 7.65 -5.12
N GLY A 439 0.81 7.70 -3.81
CA GLY A 439 0.84 6.53 -2.93
C GLY A 439 2.15 5.73 -3.05
N VAL A 440 2.06 4.44 -3.41
CA VAL A 440 3.25 3.57 -3.59
C VAL A 440 4.10 3.92 -4.83
N GLY A 441 3.61 4.80 -5.71
CA GLY A 441 4.38 5.38 -6.82
C GLY A 441 5.57 6.24 -6.37
N ILE A 442 5.68 6.56 -5.08
CA ILE A 442 6.90 7.16 -4.52
C ILE A 442 8.13 6.26 -4.65
N THR A 443 8.00 4.94 -4.74
CA THR A 443 9.13 4.01 -4.56
C THR A 443 10.32 4.21 -5.52
N PRO A 444 10.17 4.33 -6.86
CA PRO A 444 11.31 4.63 -7.74
C PRO A 444 11.84 6.05 -7.53
N LEU A 445 10.95 6.98 -7.18
CA LEU A 445 11.27 8.39 -6.92
C LEU A 445 12.06 8.54 -5.60
N MET A 446 11.82 7.70 -4.61
CA MET A 446 12.56 7.62 -3.34
C MET A 446 13.97 7.08 -3.57
N SER A 447 14.15 6.11 -4.48
CA SER A 447 15.49 5.64 -4.86
C SER A 447 16.31 6.74 -5.55
N ALA A 448 15.67 7.55 -6.41
CA ALA A 448 16.29 8.76 -6.98
C ALA A 448 16.58 9.80 -5.88
N LEU A 449 15.63 10.08 -5.00
CA LEU A 449 15.79 11.01 -3.88
C LEU A 449 17.01 10.65 -3.02
N ARG A 450 17.01 9.42 -2.47
CA ARG A 450 18.08 8.86 -1.62
C ARG A 450 19.43 8.89 -2.35
N TYR A 451 19.47 8.52 -3.63
CA TYR A 451 20.69 8.59 -4.44
C TYR A 451 21.25 10.01 -4.55
N LEU A 452 20.42 11.00 -4.90
CA LEU A 452 20.87 12.39 -5.06
C LEU A 452 21.35 12.98 -3.72
N THR A 453 20.68 12.65 -2.60
CA THR A 453 21.11 13.09 -1.27
C THR A 453 22.40 12.41 -0.80
N ASP A 454 22.57 11.11 -1.07
CA ASP A 454 23.80 10.36 -0.75
C ASP A 454 25.01 10.86 -1.54
N GLN A 455 24.81 11.26 -2.79
CA GLN A 455 25.87 11.83 -3.64
C GLN A 455 26.13 13.32 -3.35
N GLY A 456 25.38 13.95 -2.43
CA GLY A 456 25.50 15.38 -2.15
C GLY A 456 25.19 16.26 -3.36
N TRP A 457 24.28 15.83 -4.23
CA TRP A 457 24.00 16.50 -5.50
C TRP A 457 23.44 17.91 -5.28
N ALA A 458 24.06 18.89 -5.92
CA ALA A 458 23.79 20.32 -5.72
C ALA A 458 22.68 20.89 -6.63
N GLY A 459 22.01 20.07 -7.42
CA GLY A 459 20.86 20.50 -8.22
C GLY A 459 19.56 20.56 -7.39
N GLU A 460 18.57 21.31 -7.86
CA GLU A 460 17.30 21.48 -7.16
C GLU A 460 16.41 20.23 -7.29
N ILE A 461 15.89 19.74 -6.17
CA ILE A 461 15.02 18.57 -6.09
C ILE A 461 13.65 19.02 -5.55
N PHE A 462 12.59 18.81 -6.34
CA PHE A 462 11.21 19.01 -5.92
C PHE A 462 10.49 17.66 -5.82
N LEU A 463 9.77 17.40 -4.73
CA LEU A 463 8.90 16.24 -4.58
C LEU A 463 7.47 16.69 -4.29
N ILE A 464 6.54 16.36 -5.19
CA ILE A 464 5.11 16.57 -5.02
C ILE A 464 4.45 15.21 -4.76
N TYR A 465 3.97 14.96 -3.53
CA TYR A 465 3.50 13.63 -3.12
C TYR A 465 2.01 13.63 -2.74
N ALA A 466 1.19 12.86 -3.46
CA ALA A 466 -0.23 12.68 -3.16
C ALA A 466 -0.50 11.38 -2.37
N CYS A 467 -1.14 11.52 -1.22
CA CYS A 467 -1.64 10.43 -0.36
C CYS A 467 -3.11 10.70 0.06
N ALA A 468 -3.73 9.77 0.80
CA ALA A 468 -5.10 9.97 1.27
C ALA A 468 -5.15 10.64 2.64
N THR A 469 -4.56 10.04 3.68
CA THR A 469 -4.33 10.69 5.00
C THR A 469 -2.84 10.74 5.36
N ARG A 470 -2.51 11.36 6.50
CA ARG A 470 -1.13 11.47 7.03
C ARG A 470 -0.48 10.11 7.34
N GLU A 471 -1.29 9.09 7.59
CA GLU A 471 -0.88 7.71 7.86
C GLU A 471 -0.50 6.94 6.59
N ASP A 472 -0.99 7.40 5.41
CA ASP A 472 -0.63 6.84 4.10
C ASP A 472 0.70 7.39 3.55
N ILE A 473 1.35 8.33 4.24
CA ILE A 473 2.63 8.92 3.80
C ILE A 473 3.76 7.91 4.04
N ILE A 474 4.06 7.11 3.02
CA ILE A 474 5.19 6.17 3.00
C ILE A 474 6.49 6.97 3.20
N PHE A 475 7.42 6.46 4.01
CA PHE A 475 8.69 7.12 4.37
C PHE A 475 8.57 8.49 5.06
N ARG A 476 7.41 8.87 5.62
CA ARG A 476 7.16 10.20 6.23
C ARG A 476 8.32 10.75 7.07
N GLU A 477 8.78 9.98 8.05
CA GLU A 477 9.81 10.42 9.02
C GLU A 477 11.19 10.57 8.37
N GLU A 478 11.47 9.82 7.31
CA GLU A 478 12.67 9.97 6.49
C GLU A 478 12.58 11.21 5.59
N LEU A 479 11.43 11.47 4.96
CA LEU A 479 11.19 12.68 4.17
C LEU A 479 11.33 13.94 5.07
N GLU A 480 10.75 13.92 6.26
CA GLU A 480 10.91 14.96 7.28
C GLU A 480 12.37 15.13 7.73
N TYR A 481 13.17 14.06 7.76
CA TYR A 481 14.60 14.13 8.05
C TYR A 481 15.42 14.70 6.88
N LEU A 482 15.17 14.24 5.65
CA LEU A 482 15.90 14.66 4.46
C LEU A 482 15.68 16.15 4.16
N VAL A 483 14.44 16.66 4.26
CA VAL A 483 14.13 18.10 4.11
C VAL A 483 14.88 18.96 5.14
N ARG A 484 14.99 18.50 6.40
CA ARG A 484 15.76 19.20 7.45
C ARG A 484 17.28 19.16 7.22
N ARG A 485 17.77 18.30 6.32
CA ARG A 485 19.20 18.07 6.08
C ARG A 485 19.71 18.63 4.74
N HIS A 486 18.85 18.70 3.73
CA HIS A 486 19.20 19.08 2.35
C HIS A 486 18.39 20.32 1.92
N PRO A 487 18.98 21.54 1.93
CA PRO A 487 18.24 22.78 1.67
C PRO A 487 17.79 22.96 0.21
N ASN A 488 18.31 22.14 -0.71
CA ASN A 488 17.91 22.03 -2.11
C ASN A 488 16.80 20.97 -2.35
N LEU A 489 16.24 20.39 -1.28
CA LEU A 489 15.13 19.44 -1.34
C LEU A 489 13.83 20.08 -0.83
N HIS A 490 12.91 20.32 -1.76
CA HIS A 490 11.60 20.93 -1.51
C HIS A 490 10.51 19.86 -1.61
N VAL A 491 9.84 19.53 -0.49
CA VAL A 491 8.76 18.53 -0.46
C VAL A 491 7.41 19.19 -0.21
N THR A 492 6.45 18.96 -1.10
CA THR A 492 5.02 19.28 -0.91
C THR A 492 4.22 17.99 -0.86
N VAL A 493 3.57 17.70 0.26
CA VAL A 493 2.61 16.59 0.38
C VAL A 493 1.19 17.13 0.22
N VAL A 494 0.31 16.35 -0.41
CA VAL A 494 -1.10 16.67 -0.67
C VAL A 494 -1.96 15.52 -0.21
N LEU A 495 -2.97 15.80 0.62
CA LEU A 495 -3.82 14.75 1.21
C LEU A 495 -5.28 14.91 0.79
N ASN A 496 -5.85 13.89 0.13
CA ASN A 496 -7.20 13.98 -0.44
C ASN A 496 -8.35 13.54 0.49
N LYS A 497 -8.04 12.94 1.65
CA LYS A 497 -9.01 12.52 2.68
C LYS A 497 -8.71 13.06 4.08
N GLU A 498 -7.66 13.88 4.23
CA GLU A 498 -7.23 14.38 5.54
C GLU A 498 -8.18 15.44 6.14
N THR A 499 -8.82 15.08 7.24
CA THR A 499 -9.78 15.91 7.97
C THR A 499 -9.23 16.48 9.28
N SER A 500 -8.07 16.01 9.76
CA SER A 500 -7.45 16.51 10.99
C SER A 500 -7.08 17.99 10.87
N ALA A 501 -7.32 18.74 11.95
CA ALA A 501 -6.89 20.14 12.07
C ALA A 501 -5.36 20.27 12.22
N GLU A 502 -4.64 19.19 12.56
CA GLU A 502 -3.17 19.18 12.61
C GLU A 502 -2.54 19.35 11.23
N TRP A 503 -3.24 18.98 10.15
CA TRP A 503 -2.70 19.11 8.81
C TRP A 503 -2.79 20.56 8.31
N THR A 504 -1.64 21.24 8.26
CA THR A 504 -1.51 22.60 7.72
C THR A 504 -1.17 22.63 6.22
N GLY A 505 -0.85 21.48 5.63
CA GLY A 505 -0.50 21.35 4.22
C GLY A 505 -1.69 21.35 3.25
N PRO A 506 -1.41 21.30 1.93
CA PRO A 506 -2.41 21.17 0.88
C PRO A 506 -3.38 20.00 1.08
N ARG A 507 -4.64 20.22 0.72
CA ARG A 507 -5.72 19.21 0.73
C ARG A 507 -6.34 19.03 -0.65
N GLY A 508 -6.93 17.87 -0.88
CA GLY A 508 -7.56 17.51 -2.15
C GLY A 508 -6.57 16.84 -3.10
N TYR A 509 -6.63 17.20 -4.40
CA TYR A 509 -5.77 16.64 -5.44
C TYR A 509 -4.69 17.66 -5.87
N ILE A 510 -3.64 17.19 -6.53
CA ILE A 510 -2.62 18.08 -7.12
C ILE A 510 -3.27 18.90 -8.25
N THR A 511 -3.21 20.22 -8.16
CA THR A 511 -3.76 21.15 -9.15
C THR A 511 -2.67 21.89 -9.93
N LYS A 512 -3.07 22.52 -11.04
CA LYS A 512 -2.23 23.40 -11.87
C LYS A 512 -1.57 24.51 -11.06
N ASP A 513 -2.33 25.14 -10.16
CA ASP A 513 -1.83 26.25 -9.35
C ASP A 513 -0.95 25.78 -8.19
N LEU A 514 -1.23 24.61 -7.60
CA LEU A 514 -0.32 24.01 -6.62
C LEU A 514 1.04 23.71 -7.25
N LEU A 515 1.09 23.10 -8.44
CA LEU A 515 2.35 22.83 -9.13
C LEU A 515 3.14 24.12 -9.45
N ARG A 516 2.44 25.20 -9.81
CA ARG A 516 3.06 26.52 -10.04
C ARG A 516 3.59 27.18 -8.76
N GLN A 517 2.92 26.97 -7.62
CA GLN A 517 3.35 27.49 -6.31
C GLN A 517 4.52 26.68 -5.74
N SER A 518 4.47 25.35 -5.81
CA SER A 518 5.48 24.45 -5.26
C SER A 518 6.74 24.30 -6.13
N VAL A 519 6.69 24.59 -7.43
CA VAL A 519 7.83 24.38 -8.35
C VAL A 519 8.12 25.62 -9.21
N PRO A 520 9.02 26.52 -8.77
CA PRO A 520 9.48 27.65 -9.57
C PRO A 520 10.08 27.20 -10.90
N ASN A 521 9.66 27.83 -12.00
CA ASN A 521 10.12 27.57 -13.38
C ASN A 521 9.92 26.12 -13.87
N LEU A 522 8.86 25.43 -13.43
CA LEU A 522 8.51 24.05 -13.79
C LEU A 522 8.68 23.68 -15.29
N MET A 523 8.33 24.57 -16.22
CA MET A 523 8.47 24.35 -17.68
C MET A 523 9.90 24.03 -18.13
N ALA A 524 10.91 24.48 -17.39
CA ALA A 524 12.34 24.28 -17.70
C ALA A 524 12.96 23.09 -16.95
N ARG A 525 12.16 22.26 -16.26
CA ARG A 525 12.65 21.16 -15.41
C ARG A 525 12.24 19.80 -15.95
N ARG A 526 13.07 18.78 -15.68
CA ARG A 526 12.69 17.38 -15.90
C ARG A 526 11.64 16.97 -14.88
N VAL A 527 10.65 16.20 -15.31
CA VAL A 527 9.59 15.66 -14.46
C VAL A 527 9.62 14.14 -14.52
N HIS A 528 9.69 13.47 -13.37
CA HIS A 528 9.51 12.03 -13.24
C HIS A 528 8.23 11.78 -12.43
N LEU A 529 7.22 11.22 -13.08
CA LEU A 529 5.87 11.03 -12.57
C LEU A 529 5.56 9.53 -12.38
N CYS A 530 5.10 9.11 -11.21
CA CYS A 530 4.68 7.73 -10.93
C CYS A 530 3.56 7.67 -9.88
N GLY A 531 2.48 6.94 -10.18
CA GLY A 531 1.28 6.87 -9.35
C GLY A 531 0.12 6.10 -9.99
N PRO A 532 -1.10 6.16 -9.40
CA PRO A 532 -2.28 5.49 -9.94
C PRO A 532 -2.70 6.05 -11.31
N PRO A 533 -3.16 5.23 -12.28
CA PRO A 533 -3.47 5.70 -13.63
C PRO A 533 -4.37 6.94 -13.74
N PRO A 534 -5.46 7.12 -12.95
CA PRO A 534 -6.28 8.34 -13.02
C PRO A 534 -5.50 9.62 -12.66
N MET A 535 -4.55 9.53 -11.73
CA MET A 535 -3.66 10.62 -11.37
C MET A 535 -2.60 10.86 -12.46
N MET A 536 -2.10 9.79 -13.09
CA MET A 536 -1.11 9.87 -14.18
C MET A 536 -1.67 10.66 -15.37
N GLU A 537 -2.88 10.33 -15.83
CA GLU A 537 -3.51 11.01 -16.97
C GLU A 537 -3.92 12.45 -16.63
N ALA A 538 -4.49 12.70 -15.44
CA ALA A 538 -4.79 14.06 -14.99
C ALA A 538 -3.53 14.95 -14.95
N LEU A 539 -2.40 14.42 -14.46
CA LEU A 539 -1.16 15.19 -14.37
C LEU A 539 -0.45 15.35 -15.71
N LYS A 540 -0.49 14.38 -16.62
CA LYS A 540 -0.04 14.58 -18.01
C LYS A 540 -0.76 15.77 -18.65
N SER A 541 -2.09 15.83 -18.51
CA SER A 541 -2.91 16.95 -19.01
C SER A 541 -2.51 18.26 -18.35
N ILE A 542 -2.43 18.33 -17.01
CA ILE A 542 -2.03 19.55 -16.29
C ILE A 542 -0.61 20.02 -16.66
N LEU A 543 0.35 19.11 -16.86
CA LEU A 543 1.72 19.45 -17.26
C LEU A 543 1.78 20.00 -18.69
N ALA A 544 1.04 19.40 -19.62
CA ALA A 544 0.88 19.93 -20.98
C ALA A 544 0.19 21.31 -20.97
N GLU A 545 -0.83 21.49 -20.14
CA GLU A 545 -1.55 22.75 -19.88
C GLU A 545 -0.69 23.85 -19.22
N ILE A 546 0.41 23.48 -18.57
CA ILE A 546 1.43 24.40 -18.05
C ILE A 546 2.48 24.73 -19.13
N GLY A 547 2.57 23.91 -20.19
CA GLY A 547 3.57 24.03 -21.25
C GLY A 547 4.89 23.33 -20.91
N VAL A 548 4.87 22.27 -20.09
CA VAL A 548 6.05 21.42 -19.86
C VAL A 548 6.28 20.55 -21.11
N PRO A 549 7.48 20.57 -21.73
CA PRO A 549 7.77 19.75 -22.91
C PRO A 549 7.63 18.24 -22.63
N SER A 550 7.02 17.51 -23.56
CA SER A 550 6.70 16.08 -23.38
C SER A 550 7.95 15.17 -23.33
N ASP A 551 9.08 15.61 -23.89
CA ASP A 551 10.36 14.93 -23.73
C ASP A 551 10.93 15.06 -22.31
N GLN A 552 10.58 16.12 -21.58
CA GLN A 552 10.99 16.33 -20.18
C GLN A 552 10.11 15.57 -19.18
N VAL A 553 8.90 15.13 -19.57
CA VAL A 553 8.03 14.31 -18.73
C VAL A 553 8.34 12.82 -18.94
N LYS A 554 8.88 12.17 -17.92
CA LYS A 554 9.05 10.71 -17.85
C LYS A 554 8.00 10.12 -16.91
N THR A 555 7.49 8.94 -17.26
CA THR A 555 6.45 8.24 -16.49
C THR A 555 6.81 6.78 -16.25
N GLU A 556 6.54 6.27 -15.04
CA GLU A 556 6.47 4.83 -14.76
C GLU A 556 5.08 4.47 -14.26
N THR A 557 4.45 3.46 -14.87
CA THR A 557 3.07 3.05 -14.60
C THR A 557 3.03 1.73 -13.85
N PHE A 558 2.53 1.75 -12.61
CA PHE A 558 2.25 0.52 -11.86
C PHE A 558 0.85 0.02 -12.17
N LEU A 559 0.79 -1.20 -12.69
CA LEU A 559 -0.46 -1.87 -13.04
C LEU A 559 -0.83 -2.84 -11.93
N GLY A 560 -2.08 -2.74 -11.45
CA GLY A 560 -2.63 -3.68 -10.49
C GLY A 560 -2.75 -5.09 -11.08
N ALA A 561 -3.29 -6.02 -10.30
CA ALA A 561 -3.86 -7.21 -10.90
C ALA A 561 -5.05 -6.78 -11.77
N ALA A 562 -4.91 -6.90 -13.09
CA ALA A 562 -6.08 -6.93 -13.96
C ALA A 562 -7.01 -8.03 -13.44
N ALA A 563 -8.32 -7.78 -13.47
CA ALA A 563 -9.28 -8.85 -13.22
C ALA A 563 -8.98 -10.00 -14.19
N ALA A 564 -8.94 -11.24 -13.68
CA ALA A 564 -8.88 -12.39 -14.57
C ALA A 564 -10.07 -12.29 -15.54
N PRO A 565 -9.88 -12.55 -16.85
CA PRO A 565 -10.98 -12.46 -17.81
C PRO A 565 -12.12 -13.35 -17.32
N SER A 566 -13.29 -12.74 -17.13
CA SER A 566 -14.46 -13.42 -16.58
C SER A 566 -14.71 -14.71 -17.37
N PRO A 567 -14.96 -15.86 -16.71
CA PRO A 567 -15.40 -17.04 -17.44
C PRO A 567 -16.67 -16.67 -18.23
N PRO A 568 -16.80 -17.12 -19.50
CA PRO A 568 -17.96 -16.78 -20.32
C PRO A 568 -19.25 -17.22 -19.61
N PRO A 569 -20.35 -16.47 -19.75
CA PRO A 569 -21.58 -16.72 -19.00
C PRO A 569 -22.09 -18.14 -19.24
N ALA A 570 -22.29 -18.87 -18.15
CA ALA A 570 -22.83 -20.23 -18.16
C ALA A 570 -24.26 -20.20 -18.72
N GLY A 571 -24.41 -20.56 -20.00
CA GLY A 571 -25.66 -20.39 -20.76
C GLY A 571 -25.46 -20.29 -22.26
N ALA A 572 -24.24 -20.02 -22.75
CA ALA A 572 -23.93 -20.23 -24.17
C ALA A 572 -24.15 -21.71 -24.55
N PRO A 573 -24.93 -22.02 -25.59
CA PRO A 573 -25.21 -23.41 -25.97
C PRO A 573 -23.93 -24.09 -26.45
N ILE A 574 -23.71 -25.33 -25.99
CA ILE A 574 -22.57 -26.16 -26.41
C ILE A 574 -22.84 -26.67 -27.82
N SER A 575 -22.56 -25.83 -28.82
CA SER A 575 -22.40 -26.30 -30.20
C SER A 575 -21.24 -27.30 -30.24
N SER A 576 -21.52 -28.50 -30.74
CA SER A 576 -20.52 -29.54 -31.01
C SER A 576 -19.34 -28.97 -31.80
N PRO A 577 -18.11 -29.46 -31.58
CA PRO A 577 -16.93 -28.87 -32.21
C PRO A 577 -17.04 -28.89 -33.74
N PRO A 578 -16.83 -27.76 -34.43
CA PRO A 578 -16.72 -27.77 -35.88
C PRO A 578 -15.44 -28.52 -36.26
N THR A 579 -15.59 -29.70 -36.86
CA THR A 579 -14.48 -30.51 -37.39
C THR A 579 -13.92 -29.89 -38.67
N THR A 580 -13.34 -28.70 -38.55
CA THR A 580 -12.59 -28.01 -39.58
C THR A 580 -11.28 -27.56 -38.95
N ALA A 581 -10.19 -28.24 -39.30
CA ALA A 581 -8.86 -27.93 -38.79
C ALA A 581 -8.34 -26.61 -39.41
N THR A 582 -8.77 -25.47 -38.86
CA THR A 582 -8.09 -24.19 -39.08
C THR A 582 -6.63 -24.38 -38.65
N ALA A 583 -5.69 -24.25 -39.60
CA ALA A 583 -4.28 -24.45 -39.32
C ALA A 583 -3.80 -23.43 -38.27
N THR A 584 -3.56 -23.90 -37.05
CA THR A 584 -2.98 -23.09 -35.98
C THR A 584 -1.57 -22.70 -36.38
N ALA A 585 -1.30 -21.39 -36.42
CA ALA A 585 0.01 -20.87 -36.76
C ALA A 585 1.10 -21.39 -35.82
N LEU A 586 2.34 -21.42 -36.32
CA LEU A 586 3.50 -21.89 -35.58
C LEU A 586 4.41 -20.73 -35.18
N CYS A 587 4.77 -20.69 -33.89
CA CYS A 587 5.83 -19.81 -33.39
C CYS A 587 7.12 -20.63 -33.24
N SER A 588 8.13 -20.31 -34.05
CA SER A 588 9.44 -20.95 -34.02
C SER A 588 10.45 -20.13 -33.24
N PHE A 589 10.99 -20.72 -32.19
CA PHE A 589 11.99 -20.16 -31.29
C PHE A 589 13.38 -20.62 -31.78
N VAL A 590 14.00 -19.77 -32.61
CA VAL A 590 15.13 -20.17 -33.49
C VAL A 590 16.41 -20.50 -32.72
N ARG A 591 16.64 -19.88 -31.55
CA ARG A 591 17.84 -20.11 -30.74
C ARG A 591 17.70 -21.35 -29.86
N SER A 592 16.50 -21.65 -29.41
CA SER A 592 16.19 -22.87 -28.63
C SER A 592 15.88 -24.10 -29.49
N GLY A 593 15.66 -23.93 -30.80
CA GLY A 593 15.35 -25.01 -31.74
C GLY A 593 13.96 -25.63 -31.55
N LYS A 594 13.04 -24.90 -30.88
CA LYS A 594 11.68 -25.37 -30.55
C LYS A 594 10.62 -24.63 -31.35
N THR A 595 9.47 -25.27 -31.56
CA THR A 595 8.30 -24.66 -32.20
C THR A 595 7.05 -24.96 -31.39
N ALA A 596 6.15 -23.98 -31.23
CA ALA A 596 4.91 -24.12 -30.47
C ALA A 596 3.68 -23.65 -31.29
N PRO A 597 2.50 -24.25 -31.07
CA PRO A 597 1.24 -23.72 -31.60
C PRO A 597 0.89 -22.35 -31.02
N LEU A 598 0.62 -21.40 -31.91
CA LEU A 598 0.20 -20.03 -31.66
C LEU A 598 -1.22 -19.85 -32.22
N SER A 599 -2.24 -19.94 -31.35
CA SER A 599 -3.61 -19.56 -31.72
C SER A 599 -3.74 -18.03 -31.78
N PRO A 600 -4.71 -17.47 -32.55
CA PRO A 600 -4.84 -16.02 -32.75
C PRO A 600 -4.94 -15.17 -31.47
N ASP A 601 -5.48 -15.75 -30.40
CA ASP A 601 -5.67 -15.09 -29.10
C ASP A 601 -4.51 -15.30 -28.12
N LYS A 602 -3.54 -16.16 -28.45
CA LYS A 602 -2.38 -16.50 -27.63
C LYS A 602 -1.18 -15.64 -28.00
N THR A 603 -0.38 -15.25 -27.01
CA THR A 603 0.84 -14.45 -27.22
C THR A 603 2.06 -15.33 -27.48
N VAL A 604 3.08 -14.75 -28.11
CA VAL A 604 4.40 -15.39 -28.33
C VAL A 604 5.03 -15.84 -27.00
N LEU A 605 4.82 -15.10 -25.90
CA LEU A 605 5.29 -15.50 -24.57
C LEU A 605 4.56 -16.74 -24.04
N GLU A 606 3.23 -16.80 -24.14
CA GLU A 606 2.47 -17.99 -23.73
C GLU A 606 2.82 -19.20 -24.62
N ALA A 607 3.12 -18.96 -25.89
CA ALA A 607 3.64 -20.00 -26.79
C ALA A 607 5.06 -20.45 -26.40
N SER A 608 5.90 -19.58 -25.83
CA SER A 608 7.24 -19.95 -25.36
C SER A 608 7.17 -20.71 -24.04
N GLU A 609 6.25 -20.34 -23.15
CA GLU A 609 6.04 -20.99 -21.85
C GLU A 609 5.58 -22.45 -22.00
N ASP A 610 4.62 -22.74 -22.89
CA ASP A 610 4.11 -24.09 -23.15
C ASP A 610 5.20 -25.11 -23.55
N VAL A 611 6.24 -24.66 -24.27
CA VAL A 611 7.35 -25.53 -24.72
C VAL A 611 8.61 -25.36 -23.88
N GLY A 612 8.57 -24.57 -22.80
CA GLY A 612 9.74 -24.31 -21.95
C GLY A 612 10.87 -23.59 -22.69
N VAL A 613 10.56 -22.48 -23.35
CA VAL A 613 11.50 -21.49 -23.89
C VAL A 613 11.44 -20.26 -23.01
N ASN A 614 12.57 -19.93 -22.36
CA ASN A 614 12.65 -18.80 -21.44
C ASN A 614 12.87 -17.48 -22.19
N ILE A 615 11.80 -16.73 -22.41
CA ILE A 615 11.84 -15.30 -22.69
C ILE A 615 11.69 -14.57 -21.36
N ASP A 616 12.61 -13.66 -21.01
CA ASP A 616 12.49 -12.83 -19.79
C ASP A 616 11.15 -12.06 -19.80
N TYR A 617 10.38 -12.05 -18.71
CA TYR A 617 9.16 -11.23 -18.61
C TYR A 617 8.92 -10.65 -17.23
N SER A 618 8.04 -9.64 -17.18
CA SER A 618 7.66 -8.89 -15.99
C SER A 618 6.15 -8.57 -16.02
N CYS A 619 5.72 -7.43 -16.56
CA CYS A 619 4.34 -6.94 -16.41
C CYS A 619 3.25 -7.72 -17.19
N ARG A 620 3.65 -8.52 -18.18
CA ARG A 620 2.80 -9.15 -19.23
C ARG A 620 1.84 -8.22 -20.01
N GLN A 621 1.96 -6.90 -19.83
CA GLN A 621 1.04 -5.88 -20.38
C GLN A 621 1.73 -4.91 -21.35
N GLY A 622 2.91 -5.25 -21.88
CA GLY A 622 3.66 -4.44 -22.86
C GLY A 622 4.62 -3.41 -22.26
N TYR A 623 4.18 -2.61 -21.28
CA TYR A 623 4.89 -1.42 -20.78
C TYR A 623 6.35 -1.64 -20.31
N CYS A 624 6.66 -2.76 -19.63
CA CYS A 624 7.96 -2.93 -18.96
C CYS A 624 9.17 -3.14 -19.90
N GLY A 625 8.95 -3.46 -21.18
CA GLY A 625 10.02 -3.72 -22.15
C GLY A 625 10.96 -4.91 -21.84
N VAL A 626 10.68 -5.74 -20.82
CA VAL A 626 11.54 -6.88 -20.43
C VAL A 626 11.47 -8.02 -21.45
N CYS A 627 10.27 -8.33 -21.95
CA CYS A 627 9.98 -9.42 -22.91
C CYS A 627 10.27 -9.09 -24.37
N LYS A 628 11.34 -8.33 -24.61
CA LYS A 628 11.81 -8.05 -25.98
C LYS A 628 12.49 -9.27 -26.57
N THR A 629 11.99 -9.71 -27.71
CA THR A 629 12.68 -10.63 -28.63
C THR A 629 12.59 -10.07 -30.03
N LYS A 630 13.48 -10.50 -30.93
CA LYS A 630 13.53 -10.03 -32.31
C LYS A 630 12.63 -10.88 -33.19
N LEU A 631 11.78 -10.25 -33.99
CA LEU A 631 10.96 -10.92 -35.00
C LEU A 631 11.78 -11.15 -36.27
N LEU A 632 12.23 -12.38 -36.45
CA LEU A 632 13.08 -12.83 -37.56
C LEU A 632 12.28 -13.06 -38.86
N SER A 633 11.06 -13.59 -38.75
CA SER A 633 10.14 -13.73 -39.89
C SER A 633 8.68 -13.64 -39.47
N GLY A 634 7.80 -13.38 -40.45
CA GLY A 634 6.37 -13.19 -40.24
C GLY A 634 5.98 -11.79 -39.77
N GLU A 635 4.76 -11.68 -39.26
CA GLU A 635 4.09 -10.44 -38.82
C GLU A 635 3.37 -10.72 -37.49
N VAL A 636 3.31 -9.72 -36.60
CA VAL A 636 2.56 -9.80 -35.33
C VAL A 636 1.74 -8.53 -35.11
N SER A 637 0.63 -8.65 -34.39
CA SER A 637 -0.06 -7.51 -33.78
C SER A 637 0.28 -7.42 -32.29
N MET A 638 0.33 -6.19 -31.75
CA MET A 638 0.53 -5.89 -30.34
C MET A 638 -0.53 -4.86 -29.90
N ALA A 639 -1.17 -5.06 -28.75
CA ALA A 639 -2.18 -4.12 -28.24
C ALA A 639 -1.56 -2.94 -27.47
N VAL A 640 -0.41 -3.18 -26.83
CA VAL A 640 0.41 -2.16 -26.15
C VAL A 640 1.85 -2.27 -26.63
N GLU A 641 2.44 -1.15 -27.04
CA GLU A 641 3.82 -1.09 -27.57
C GLU A 641 4.78 -0.23 -26.72
N ASP A 642 4.30 0.40 -25.64
CA ASP A 642 5.01 1.37 -24.79
C ASP A 642 6.41 0.92 -24.30
N GLY A 643 6.64 -0.39 -24.19
CA GLY A 643 7.94 -0.94 -23.83
C GLY A 643 9.02 -0.80 -24.91
N LEU A 644 8.66 -0.51 -26.16
CA LEU A 644 9.55 -0.39 -27.32
C LEU A 644 9.89 1.08 -27.61
N THR A 645 11.19 1.40 -27.72
CA THR A 645 11.65 2.69 -28.25
C THR A 645 11.57 2.71 -29.79
N PRO A 646 11.70 3.87 -30.45
CA PRO A 646 11.71 3.95 -31.92
C PRO A 646 12.78 3.04 -32.56
N GLU A 647 13.93 2.89 -31.91
CA GLU A 647 15.05 2.04 -32.36
C GLU A 647 14.74 0.54 -32.19
N ASP A 648 14.05 0.16 -31.10
CA ASP A 648 13.53 -1.20 -30.93
C ASP A 648 12.56 -1.55 -32.09
N LYS A 649 11.63 -0.65 -32.43
CA LYS A 649 10.68 -0.86 -33.53
C LYS A 649 11.40 -0.95 -34.89
N ALA A 650 12.34 -0.05 -35.16
CA ALA A 650 13.13 -0.04 -36.40
C ALA A 650 13.98 -1.33 -36.57
N SER A 651 14.42 -1.95 -35.48
CA SER A 651 15.19 -3.20 -35.48
C SER A 651 14.34 -4.48 -35.45
N ARG A 652 13.01 -4.37 -35.64
CA ARG A 652 12.01 -5.46 -35.58
C ARG A 652 11.96 -6.19 -34.23
N MET A 653 12.23 -5.47 -33.12
CA MET A 653 11.97 -6.00 -31.78
C MET A 653 10.47 -5.98 -31.48
N ILE A 654 9.98 -7.05 -30.85
CA ILE A 654 8.58 -7.23 -30.45
C ILE A 654 8.49 -7.53 -28.95
N LEU A 655 7.34 -7.22 -28.36
CA LEU A 655 7.02 -7.54 -26.97
C LEU A 655 6.31 -8.89 -26.94
N ALA A 656 7.00 -9.96 -26.55
CA ALA A 656 6.47 -11.32 -26.61
C ALA A 656 5.15 -11.49 -25.82
N CYS A 657 4.94 -10.72 -24.75
CA CYS A 657 3.69 -10.74 -23.96
C CYS A 657 2.52 -9.95 -24.55
N GLN A 658 2.68 -9.38 -25.75
CA GLN A 658 1.64 -8.64 -26.48
C GLN A 658 1.53 -9.13 -27.93
N ALA A 659 2.63 -9.61 -28.51
CA ALA A 659 2.70 -10.13 -29.86
C ALA A 659 1.82 -11.37 -30.05
N LYS A 660 0.82 -11.25 -30.93
CA LYS A 660 -0.03 -12.36 -31.41
C LYS A 660 0.08 -12.44 -32.94
N SER A 661 -0.25 -13.59 -33.54
CA SER A 661 -0.36 -13.70 -35.00
C SER A 661 -1.40 -14.72 -35.46
N LYS A 662 -1.78 -14.59 -36.74
CA LYS A 662 -2.61 -15.55 -37.50
C LYS A 662 -1.81 -16.28 -38.59
N LYS A 663 -0.50 -16.05 -38.66
CA LYS A 663 0.46 -16.64 -39.60
C LYS A 663 1.67 -17.13 -38.82
N ASP A 664 2.46 -18.02 -39.42
CA ASP A 664 3.71 -18.49 -38.83
C ASP A 664 4.70 -17.34 -38.59
N VAL A 665 5.42 -17.40 -37.47
CA VAL A 665 6.40 -16.40 -37.04
C VAL A 665 7.65 -17.08 -36.50
N ALA A 666 8.82 -16.47 -36.74
CA ALA A 666 10.08 -16.90 -36.14
C ALA A 666 10.67 -15.81 -35.27
N VAL A 667 11.15 -16.16 -34.07
CA VAL A 667 11.70 -15.22 -33.09
C VAL A 667 13.06 -15.67 -32.56
N GLU A 668 13.87 -14.70 -32.15
CA GLU A 668 15.20 -14.89 -31.58
C GLU A 668 15.12 -15.26 -30.09
N ALA A 669 14.75 -16.52 -29.80
CA ALA A 669 14.66 -17.11 -28.47
C ALA A 669 14.87 -18.65 -28.48
#